data_AF-A0A0U0WI27-F1
#
_entry.id   AF-A0A0U0WI27-F1
#
_cell.length_a   1.000
_cell.length_b   1.000
_cell.length_c   1.000
_cell.angle_alpha   90.00
_cell.angle_beta   90.00
_cell.angle_gamma   90.00
#
_symmetry.space_group_name_H-M   'P 1'
#
loop_
_entity.id
_entity.type
_entity.pdbx_description
1 polymer ?
#
loop_
_entity_poly.entity_id
_entity_poly.type
_entity_poly.pdbx_seq_one_letter_code
_entity_poly.pdbx_strand_id
1 'polypeptide(L)'
;MQADKTLNIGRDRLFNLLGEYRLLVPVKRAYHKTTNSHHRFYRHPNLLKPGPEQVTALEPEQVWVADITYLPLRSGTAYLSLVTDACSRKIVGYHVGENLQTENVVKAFRQALRRRKTTGPLVHHSDRGLQYCSVLYQSVHERNGITCSMTDGYDCYQNALAERINGILKNEFLLSRPADLEQAREIVKESVAIYNHERPHLALKYKTPSGANAIRPKTGKRFAFFAASYIYQVKNLESAPYSTKSPPDNGVLNLHTFPHREVSMKITTVSVCVVCGILPLMILPVLPDTWILAVLFCLACLLCLIPHHYARYAALTLLFFMWGIFAARQAIWAGNVLPAATQEATVVITATDHMTTHYGRITHLRGKPLFPAVGIVLHGQYLPTEVCAGQQWAMTLKVRAVHGQLNEGGFDSQRYALAQHQPLTGRFLQAKAINPECSLRGRYLASLRATLAPYPWQQVILALGMGERGAVSQEVKAVMRDTGTAHLMAISGLHIAFAALLAAGLIRGGQFFLPVRWIRWQTPLLGGILCAICYAWLTGLQPPALRTVAALSVWGGLKLSGRQWSGWQVWCCCLAAIIFADPVAVISQSLWLSAFAVAGLLFWYQWFPAPNGNFPRGLRWLLNLLHLQAGITLLLLPLQVALFHGISVTAMLANLFAVPWVTFVTVPLILAGMILHLTGPFFLEEWVWYLTDRALAALFYLLNALPQGWVNIDNRWQWLTFLPWLMLIAWRLNVWRTWPAACLCGLLLMSWPLWRPINASGWQVHMLDVGQGLAIAIVRGDKVILYDTGRAWPEGDSGQQVIIPWLRWHNLTPEGVILSHEHLDHRGGLRSLQQVWPSMWIRSPLGWQGHLPCFRGEQWQWQGLTFQAHWPLRESADRGNNRSCVVKVDDGVHSILLTGDIEAGAEQKMLSRYWRHLAATFIQVPHHGSNTSSSLPFIQRVHGEAALASASRYNAWRLPSRKVKQRYRQQAYQWFDTPHQGQISLRFSPQGWRIQGLRDQILPRWYHQWFGVSEDNG
;
A
#
# COMPACT_ATOMS: atom_id res chain seq x y z
N MET A 1 -48.64 -49.40 38.30
CA MET A 1 -48.10 -48.47 37.29
C MET A 1 -46.59 -48.62 37.33
N GLN A 2 -45.99 -49.14 36.26
CA GLN A 2 -44.58 -49.54 36.17
C GLN A 2 -43.62 -48.39 36.48
N ALA A 3 -42.54 -48.71 37.19
CA ALA A 3 -41.34 -47.89 37.21
C ALA A 3 -40.79 -47.77 35.79
N ASP A 4 -40.61 -46.56 35.28
CA ASP A 4 -39.70 -46.34 34.15
C ASP A 4 -38.92 -45.03 34.30
N LYS A 5 -37.59 -45.21 34.33
CA LYS A 5 -36.48 -44.24 34.25
C LYS A 5 -36.38 -43.13 35.30
N THR A 6 -35.66 -43.50 36.37
CA THR A 6 -34.76 -42.59 37.09
C THR A 6 -33.92 -41.77 36.08
N LEU A 7 -34.11 -40.46 36.09
CA LEU A 7 -33.38 -39.52 35.23
C LEU A 7 -31.89 -39.55 35.60
N ASN A 8 -31.09 -40.33 34.87
CA ASN A 8 -29.67 -40.53 35.14
C ASN A 8 -28.83 -39.41 34.51
N ILE A 9 -29.12 -38.15 34.87
CA ILE A 9 -28.37 -36.98 34.40
C ILE A 9 -27.37 -36.59 35.49
N GLY A 10 -26.09 -36.85 35.21
CA GLY A 10 -24.99 -36.33 36.02
C GLY A 10 -24.86 -34.80 35.91
N ARG A 11 -24.24 -34.17 36.92
CA ARG A 11 -24.04 -32.70 37.01
C ARG A 11 -23.64 -32.06 35.68
N ASP A 12 -22.63 -32.61 35.02
CA ASP A 12 -22.07 -32.01 33.80
C ASP A 12 -23.05 -32.10 32.61
N ARG A 13 -23.88 -33.16 32.55
CA ARG A 13 -24.93 -33.28 31.53
C ARG A 13 -26.12 -32.36 31.82
N LEU A 14 -26.42 -32.10 33.09
CA LEU A 14 -27.39 -31.07 33.48
C LEU A 14 -26.91 -29.68 33.06
N PHE A 15 -25.64 -29.33 33.31
CA PHE A 15 -25.08 -28.04 32.86
C PHE A 15 -25.04 -27.91 31.34
N ASN A 16 -24.70 -28.98 30.61
CA ASN A 16 -24.75 -28.96 29.14
C ASN A 16 -26.18 -28.72 28.63
N LEU A 17 -27.17 -29.41 29.20
CA LEU A 17 -28.58 -29.23 28.85
C LEU A 17 -29.05 -27.79 29.15
N LEU A 18 -28.76 -27.27 30.35
CA LEU A 18 -29.06 -25.88 30.71
C LEU A 18 -28.36 -24.89 29.76
N GLY A 19 -27.16 -25.22 29.27
CA GLY A 19 -26.42 -24.42 28.30
C GLY A 19 -27.09 -24.39 26.92
N GLU A 20 -27.52 -25.54 26.42
CA GLU A 20 -28.24 -25.69 25.15
C GLU A 20 -29.54 -24.86 25.14
N TYR A 21 -30.27 -24.87 26.25
CA TYR A 21 -31.52 -24.09 26.41
C TYR A 21 -31.30 -22.64 26.87
N ARG A 22 -30.05 -22.15 26.93
CA ARG A 22 -29.68 -20.79 27.39
C ARG A 22 -30.18 -20.43 28.79
N LEU A 23 -30.31 -21.44 29.66
CA LEU A 23 -30.72 -21.31 31.06
C LEU A 23 -29.52 -21.12 32.01
N LEU A 24 -28.28 -21.19 31.50
CA LEU A 24 -27.09 -20.85 32.27
C LEU A 24 -26.85 -19.35 32.32
N VAL A 25 -26.40 -18.86 33.48
CA VAL A 25 -25.90 -17.50 33.64
C VAL A 25 -24.62 -17.34 32.79
N PRO A 26 -24.59 -16.43 31.80
CA PRO A 26 -23.45 -16.28 30.91
C PRO A 26 -22.23 -15.68 31.65
N VAL A 27 -21.14 -16.46 31.73
CA VAL A 27 -19.89 -16.04 32.38
C VAL A 27 -19.09 -15.11 31.46
N LYS A 28 -18.86 -13.86 31.86
CA LYS A 28 -17.96 -12.94 31.14
C LYS A 28 -16.52 -13.17 31.59
N ARG A 29 -15.70 -13.86 30.78
CA ARG A 29 -14.25 -13.96 31.04
C ARG A 29 -13.58 -12.60 30.79
N ALA A 30 -13.13 -11.94 31.85
CA ALA A 30 -12.20 -10.82 31.79
C ALA A 30 -11.06 -11.08 32.79
N TYR A 31 -9.87 -11.41 32.30
CA TYR A 31 -8.67 -11.45 33.14
C TYR A 31 -8.18 -10.00 33.29
N HIS A 32 -7.96 -9.56 34.51
CA HIS A 32 -7.32 -8.28 34.82
C HIS A 32 -6.31 -8.55 35.92
N LYS A 33 -5.04 -8.24 35.67
CA LYS A 33 -4.00 -8.37 36.70
C LYS A 33 -4.24 -7.27 37.75
N THR A 34 -4.68 -7.67 38.94
CA THR A 34 -5.01 -6.78 40.07
C THR A 34 -3.77 -6.37 40.87
N THR A 35 -2.73 -7.20 40.87
CA THR A 35 -1.58 -7.06 41.77
C THR A 35 -0.24 -7.10 41.05
N ASN A 36 0.69 -6.24 41.48
CA ASN A 36 2.08 -6.25 41.06
C ASN A 36 2.92 -6.99 42.12
N SER A 37 3.35 -8.20 41.82
CA SER A 37 4.21 -9.01 42.70
C SER A 37 5.71 -8.71 42.56
N HIS A 38 6.10 -7.78 41.68
CA HIS A 38 7.47 -7.25 41.55
C HIS A 38 7.58 -5.94 42.33
N HIS A 39 7.68 -6.04 43.65
CA HIS A 39 7.94 -4.92 44.56
C HIS A 39 9.03 -5.28 45.58
N ARG A 40 9.59 -4.26 46.24
CA ARG A 40 10.70 -4.42 47.22
C ARG A 40 10.25 -4.83 48.63
N PHE A 41 8.94 -4.87 48.91
CA PHE A 41 8.43 -5.24 50.24
C PHE A 41 8.68 -6.71 50.60
N TYR A 42 8.80 -6.97 51.91
CA TYR A 42 8.97 -8.31 52.47
C TYR A 42 7.74 -9.18 52.17
N ARG A 43 7.98 -10.47 51.90
CA ARG A 43 6.96 -11.45 51.50
C ARG A 43 6.96 -12.58 52.53
N HIS A 44 5.79 -12.90 53.07
CA HIS A 44 5.63 -13.94 54.09
C HIS A 44 5.52 -15.35 53.48
N PRO A 45 5.92 -16.40 54.22
CA PRO A 45 5.78 -17.78 53.75
C PRO A 45 4.31 -18.23 53.62
N ASN A 46 4.08 -19.25 52.79
CA ASN A 46 2.76 -19.85 52.63
C ASN A 46 2.50 -20.91 53.71
N LEU A 47 1.72 -20.55 54.75
CA LEU A 47 1.36 -21.41 55.87
C LEU A 47 0.21 -22.39 55.54
N LEU A 48 -0.45 -22.24 54.40
CA LEU A 48 -1.52 -23.16 53.96
C LEU A 48 -0.99 -24.32 53.12
N LYS A 49 0.29 -24.27 52.73
CA LYS A 49 0.97 -25.28 51.93
C LYS A 49 1.16 -26.57 52.74
N PRO A 50 1.05 -27.76 52.13
CA PRO A 50 1.36 -29.02 52.81
C PRO A 50 2.80 -29.04 53.33
N GLY A 51 2.96 -29.23 54.64
CA GLY A 51 4.25 -29.19 55.32
C GLY A 51 4.07 -29.25 56.84
N PRO A 52 5.18 -29.32 57.61
CA PRO A 52 5.13 -29.39 59.07
C PRO A 52 4.49 -28.15 59.73
N GLU A 53 4.53 -27.00 59.06
CA GLU A 53 3.93 -25.73 59.54
C GLU A 53 2.52 -25.46 58.95
N GLN A 54 1.87 -26.47 58.36
CA GLN A 54 0.59 -26.28 57.68
C GLN A 54 -0.53 -25.92 58.67
N VAL A 55 -1.13 -24.75 58.46
CA VAL A 55 -2.34 -24.32 59.17
C VAL A 55 -3.57 -24.70 58.34
N THR A 56 -4.44 -25.53 58.93
CA THR A 56 -5.71 -25.93 58.31
C THR A 56 -6.87 -25.27 59.04
N ALA A 57 -7.82 -24.70 58.29
CA ALA A 57 -9.02 -24.07 58.85
C ALA A 57 -10.04 -25.13 59.31
N LEU A 58 -9.93 -25.59 60.55
CA LEU A 58 -10.84 -26.58 61.15
C LEU A 58 -12.03 -25.91 61.86
N GLU A 59 -11.80 -24.71 62.42
CA GLU A 59 -12.81 -23.91 63.11
C GLU A 59 -12.90 -22.49 62.49
N PRO A 60 -14.06 -21.81 62.66
CA PRO A 60 -14.17 -20.40 62.28
C PRO A 60 -13.12 -19.54 62.98
N GLU A 61 -12.67 -18.49 62.30
CA GLU A 61 -11.70 -17.49 62.78
C GLU A 61 -10.27 -18.00 63.01
N GLN A 62 -9.91 -19.16 62.44
CA GLN A 62 -8.52 -19.66 62.40
C GLN A 62 -7.75 -19.19 61.15
N VAL A 63 -8.42 -19.12 60.00
CA VAL A 63 -7.82 -18.68 58.73
C VAL A 63 -8.78 -17.77 57.98
N TRP A 64 -8.34 -16.55 57.72
CA TRP A 64 -9.01 -15.62 56.83
C TRP A 64 -8.25 -15.48 55.52
N VAL A 65 -8.95 -15.63 54.39
CA VAL A 65 -8.39 -15.37 53.06
C VAL A 65 -8.83 -13.99 52.58
N ALA A 66 -7.95 -13.29 51.89
CA ALA A 66 -8.26 -11.99 51.30
C ALA A 66 -7.83 -11.89 49.84
N ASP A 67 -8.60 -11.11 49.08
CA ASP A 67 -8.29 -10.75 47.71
C ASP A 67 -8.97 -9.43 47.31
N ILE A 68 -8.44 -8.78 46.28
CA ILE A 68 -8.97 -7.53 45.70
C ILE A 68 -9.47 -7.81 44.30
N THR A 69 -10.68 -7.35 43.97
CA THR A 69 -11.28 -7.60 42.67
C THR A 69 -11.89 -6.33 42.07
N TYR A 70 -11.75 -6.16 40.75
CA TYR A 70 -12.30 -5.01 40.03
C TYR A 70 -13.83 -5.09 39.93
N LEU A 71 -14.51 -3.98 40.21
CA LEU A 71 -15.95 -3.81 40.07
C LEU A 71 -16.24 -2.75 38.98
N PRO A 72 -16.71 -3.15 37.78
CA PRO A 72 -16.97 -2.19 36.71
C PRO A 72 -18.22 -1.35 37.01
N LEU A 73 -18.07 -0.03 37.03
CA LEU A 73 -19.15 0.95 37.15
C LEU A 73 -19.50 1.51 35.75
N ARG A 74 -20.63 2.21 35.62
CA ARG A 74 -20.90 3.02 34.43
C ARG A 74 -20.02 4.27 34.37
N SER A 75 -19.63 4.80 35.53
CA SER A 75 -18.77 5.98 35.69
C SER A 75 -17.28 5.65 35.87
N GLY A 76 -16.84 4.39 35.69
CA GLY A 76 -15.45 4.00 35.84
C GLY A 76 -15.25 2.60 36.41
N THR A 77 -14.25 2.43 37.27
CA THR A 77 -13.95 1.15 37.91
C THR A 77 -13.71 1.36 39.39
N ALA A 78 -14.41 0.59 40.23
CA ALA A 78 -14.17 0.50 41.66
C ALA A 78 -13.43 -0.79 42.01
N TYR A 79 -12.99 -0.89 43.25
CA TYR A 79 -12.20 -2.00 43.76
C TYR A 79 -12.87 -2.56 45.02
N LEU A 80 -13.19 -3.84 44.98
CA LEU A 80 -13.79 -4.56 46.09
C LEU A 80 -12.70 -5.39 46.78
N SER A 81 -12.38 -5.04 48.02
CA SER A 81 -11.53 -5.83 48.91
C SER A 81 -12.41 -6.73 49.77
N LEU A 82 -12.10 -8.02 49.82
CA LEU A 82 -12.87 -9.02 50.57
C LEU A 82 -11.98 -9.77 51.55
N VAL A 83 -12.52 -10.05 52.73
CA VAL A 83 -11.93 -10.91 53.76
C VAL A 83 -12.96 -11.99 54.08
N THR A 84 -12.59 -13.24 53.86
CA THR A 84 -13.48 -14.40 54.04
C THR A 84 -12.87 -15.39 55.01
N ASP A 85 -13.69 -15.89 55.93
CA ASP A 85 -13.35 -17.02 56.77
C ASP A 85 -13.30 -18.34 55.99
N ALA A 86 -12.19 -19.06 56.10
CA ALA A 86 -11.96 -20.26 55.29
C ALA A 86 -12.80 -21.48 55.69
N CYS A 87 -13.15 -21.59 56.98
CA CYS A 87 -13.95 -22.70 57.51
C CYS A 87 -15.45 -22.49 57.23
N SER A 88 -16.01 -21.38 57.71
CA SER A 88 -17.43 -21.03 57.59
C SER A 88 -17.83 -20.50 56.21
N ARG A 89 -16.86 -20.18 55.34
CA ARG A 89 -17.05 -19.50 54.05
C ARG A 89 -17.66 -18.11 54.15
N LYS A 90 -17.81 -17.58 55.37
CA LYS A 90 -18.47 -16.30 55.63
C LYS A 90 -17.58 -15.14 55.20
N ILE A 91 -18.15 -14.19 54.46
CA ILE A 91 -17.48 -12.92 54.19
C ILE A 91 -17.55 -12.10 55.49
N VAL A 92 -16.42 -11.99 56.18
CA VAL A 92 -16.31 -11.34 57.49
C VAL A 92 -16.02 -9.84 57.37
N GLY A 93 -15.34 -9.43 56.29
CA GLY A 93 -15.05 -8.03 55.98
C GLY A 93 -15.08 -7.75 54.48
N TYR A 94 -15.53 -6.56 54.11
CA TYR A 94 -15.55 -6.08 52.73
C TYR A 94 -15.47 -4.55 52.68
N HIS A 95 -14.90 -4.01 51.61
CA HIS A 95 -14.93 -2.58 51.33
C HIS A 95 -14.85 -2.30 49.83
N VAL A 96 -15.63 -1.32 49.35
CA VAL A 96 -15.60 -0.84 47.96
C VAL A 96 -14.95 0.54 47.93
N GLY A 97 -13.77 0.61 47.32
CA GLY A 97 -12.99 1.84 47.12
C GLY A 97 -12.93 2.29 45.67
N GLU A 98 -12.64 3.57 45.44
CA GLU A 98 -12.46 4.17 44.11
C GLU A 98 -11.06 3.91 43.51
N ASN A 99 -10.11 3.47 44.35
CA ASN A 99 -8.72 3.29 43.98
C ASN A 99 -8.09 2.05 44.67
N LEU A 100 -6.88 1.68 44.25
CA LEU A 100 -6.12 0.54 44.77
C LEU A 100 -5.24 0.87 45.99
N GLN A 101 -5.50 1.97 46.69
CA GLN A 101 -4.70 2.35 47.86
C GLN A 101 -4.88 1.36 49.02
N THR A 102 -3.82 1.16 49.81
CA THR A 102 -3.78 0.20 50.92
C THR A 102 -4.89 0.46 51.96
N GLU A 103 -5.26 1.72 52.17
CA GLU A 103 -6.29 2.15 53.11
C GLU A 103 -7.62 1.43 52.88
N ASN A 104 -7.96 1.10 51.63
CA ASN A 104 -9.20 0.41 51.29
C ASN A 104 -9.20 -1.05 51.75
N VAL A 105 -8.06 -1.73 51.62
CA VAL A 105 -7.89 -3.10 52.11
C VAL A 105 -7.89 -3.13 53.64
N VAL A 106 -7.25 -2.13 54.27
CA VAL A 106 -7.24 -1.98 55.74
C VAL A 106 -8.67 -1.77 56.28
N LYS A 107 -9.52 -1.01 55.60
CA LYS A 107 -10.93 -0.82 56.00
C LYS A 107 -11.70 -2.14 56.00
N ALA A 108 -11.54 -2.96 54.95
CA ALA A 108 -12.16 -4.29 54.90
C ALA A 108 -11.67 -5.20 56.04
N PHE A 109 -10.36 -5.19 56.31
CA PHE A 109 -9.77 -5.99 57.39
C PHE A 109 -10.20 -5.52 58.79
N ARG A 110 -10.23 -4.20 59.04
CA ARG A 110 -10.76 -3.64 60.30
C ARG A 110 -12.24 -3.98 60.50
N GLN A 111 -13.03 -4.00 59.42
CA GLN A 111 -14.42 -4.44 59.50
C GLN A 111 -14.52 -5.91 59.95
N ALA A 112 -13.64 -6.79 59.43
CA ALA A 112 -13.56 -8.18 59.87
C ALA A 112 -13.16 -8.30 61.34
N LEU A 113 -12.14 -7.57 61.79
CA LEU A 113 -11.70 -7.56 63.19
C LEU A 113 -12.80 -7.13 64.17
N ARG A 114 -13.59 -6.10 63.83
CA ARG A 114 -14.72 -5.65 64.68
C ARG A 114 -15.81 -6.71 64.83
N ARG A 115 -15.94 -7.61 63.85
CA ARG A 115 -16.97 -8.66 63.82
C ARG A 115 -16.46 -9.99 64.36
N ARG A 116 -15.17 -10.06 64.68
CA ARG A 116 -14.51 -11.23 65.23
C ARG A 116 -15.03 -11.51 66.64
N LYS A 117 -15.32 -12.78 66.95
CA LYS A 117 -15.84 -13.20 68.26
C LYS A 117 -14.79 -13.89 69.13
N THR A 118 -13.76 -14.44 68.53
CA THR A 118 -12.69 -15.19 69.22
C THR A 118 -11.42 -14.36 69.33
N THR A 119 -10.61 -14.67 70.33
CA THR A 119 -9.27 -14.10 70.56
C THR A 119 -8.14 -15.09 70.25
N GLY A 120 -8.46 -16.23 69.63
CA GLY A 120 -7.48 -17.27 69.30
C GLY A 120 -6.44 -16.86 68.25
N PRO A 121 -5.46 -17.71 67.92
CA PRO A 121 -4.52 -17.44 66.83
C PRO A 121 -5.27 -17.41 65.48
N LEU A 122 -4.99 -16.39 64.66
CA LEU A 122 -5.58 -16.22 63.34
C LEU A 122 -4.50 -16.00 62.29
N VAL A 123 -4.58 -16.78 61.21
CA VAL A 123 -3.76 -16.61 60.01
C VAL A 123 -4.54 -15.78 58.98
N HIS A 124 -3.92 -14.71 58.49
CA HIS A 124 -4.44 -13.94 57.37
C HIS A 124 -3.66 -14.27 56.09
N HIS A 125 -4.32 -14.94 55.15
CA HIS A 125 -3.73 -15.38 53.89
C HIS A 125 -4.16 -14.49 52.71
N SER A 126 -3.18 -13.96 51.96
CA SER A 126 -3.42 -13.11 50.80
C SER A 126 -2.50 -13.48 49.63
N ASP A 127 -2.69 -12.82 48.48
CA ASP A 127 -1.67 -12.84 47.43
C ASP A 127 -0.46 -11.94 47.78
N ARG A 128 0.55 -11.92 46.90
CA ARG A 128 1.75 -11.06 47.01
C ARG A 128 1.53 -9.67 46.41
N GLY A 129 0.33 -9.11 46.56
CA GLY A 129 0.03 -7.76 46.10
C GLY A 129 0.69 -6.68 46.96
N LEU A 130 1.07 -5.57 46.31
CA LEU A 130 1.72 -4.43 46.96
C LEU A 130 0.94 -3.89 48.17
N GLN A 131 -0.39 -3.94 48.13
CA GLN A 131 -1.26 -3.51 49.23
C GLN A 131 -1.08 -4.40 50.46
N TYR A 132 -1.08 -5.72 50.28
CA TYR A 132 -0.93 -6.69 51.36
C TYR A 132 0.51 -6.72 51.92
N CYS A 133 1.53 -6.47 51.10
CA CYS A 133 2.92 -6.37 51.55
C CYS A 133 3.30 -4.99 52.11
N SER A 134 2.40 -4.00 52.07
CA SER A 134 2.73 -2.65 52.52
C SER A 134 2.89 -2.56 54.05
N VAL A 135 3.74 -1.63 54.49
CA VAL A 135 4.00 -1.37 55.92
C VAL A 135 2.72 -1.06 56.68
N LEU A 136 1.80 -0.29 56.08
CA LEU A 136 0.52 0.05 56.69
C LEU A 136 -0.32 -1.21 56.97
N TYR A 137 -0.42 -2.13 56.02
CA TYR A 137 -1.21 -3.36 56.19
C TYR A 137 -0.58 -4.30 57.22
N GLN A 138 0.73 -4.50 57.16
CA GLN A 138 1.46 -5.36 58.09
C GLN A 138 1.45 -4.81 59.53
N SER A 139 1.54 -3.48 59.71
CA SER A 139 1.42 -2.87 61.05
C SER A 139 0.06 -3.13 61.72
N VAL A 140 -1.00 -3.33 60.93
CA VAL A 140 -2.33 -3.69 61.45
C VAL A 140 -2.36 -5.15 61.89
N HIS A 141 -1.65 -6.05 61.19
CA HIS A 141 -1.50 -7.44 61.64
C HIS A 141 -0.72 -7.54 62.95
N GLU A 142 0.43 -6.87 63.04
CA GLU A 142 1.30 -6.89 64.22
C GLU A 142 0.55 -6.39 65.47
N ARG A 143 -0.15 -5.25 65.36
CA ARG A 143 -0.94 -4.68 66.47
C ARG A 143 -2.07 -5.58 66.97
N ASN A 144 -2.54 -6.52 66.16
CA ASN A 144 -3.65 -7.41 66.50
C ASN A 144 -3.21 -8.87 66.67
N GLY A 145 -1.90 -9.14 66.71
CA GLY A 145 -1.36 -10.50 66.89
C GLY A 145 -1.74 -11.48 65.76
N ILE A 146 -1.85 -11.00 64.52
CA ILE A 146 -2.29 -11.79 63.37
C ILE A 146 -1.08 -12.29 62.58
N THR A 147 -1.04 -13.60 62.30
CA THR A 147 0.04 -14.19 61.51
C THR A 147 -0.24 -14.05 60.02
N CYS A 148 0.62 -13.33 59.30
CA CYS A 148 0.46 -13.16 57.85
C CYS A 148 0.98 -14.37 57.07
N SER A 149 0.22 -14.80 56.06
CA SER A 149 0.61 -15.81 55.09
C SER A 149 0.36 -15.33 53.67
N MET A 150 1.21 -15.70 52.71
CA MET A 150 1.06 -15.29 51.31
C MET A 150 1.29 -16.44 50.32
N THR A 151 0.73 -16.33 49.11
CA THR A 151 0.94 -17.32 48.02
C THR A 151 2.39 -17.38 47.53
N ASP A 152 2.83 -18.52 47.00
CA ASP A 152 4.13 -18.76 46.37
C ASP A 152 4.10 -18.34 44.88
N GLY A 153 4.17 -17.03 44.61
CA GLY A 153 4.27 -16.51 43.25
C GLY A 153 2.91 -16.41 42.54
N TYR A 154 2.85 -16.72 41.24
CA TYR A 154 1.65 -16.54 40.39
C TYR A 154 0.71 -17.75 40.38
N ASP A 155 0.79 -18.64 41.37
CA ASP A 155 -0.07 -19.81 41.46
C ASP A 155 -1.46 -19.46 42.03
N CYS A 156 -2.44 -19.27 41.15
CA CYS A 156 -3.81 -18.92 41.51
C CYS A 156 -4.54 -20.02 42.30
N TYR A 157 -4.03 -21.27 42.30
CA TYR A 157 -4.62 -22.36 43.08
C TYR A 157 -4.41 -22.18 44.59
N GLN A 158 -3.41 -21.39 44.99
CA GLN A 158 -3.06 -21.20 46.40
C GLN A 158 -3.99 -20.23 47.14
N ASN A 159 -4.73 -19.37 46.41
CA ASN A 159 -5.79 -18.51 46.96
C ASN A 159 -7.17 -18.81 46.34
N ALA A 160 -7.41 -20.06 45.94
CA ALA A 160 -8.59 -20.46 45.18
C ALA A 160 -9.94 -20.18 45.88
N LEU A 161 -9.95 -20.09 47.22
CA LEU A 161 -11.17 -19.75 47.96
C LEU A 161 -11.60 -18.30 47.73
N ALA A 162 -10.66 -17.35 47.83
CA ALA A 162 -10.96 -15.93 47.64
C ALA A 162 -11.39 -15.68 46.18
N GLU A 163 -10.70 -16.29 45.22
CA GLU A 163 -11.05 -16.23 43.79
C GLU A 163 -12.45 -16.79 43.50
N ARG A 164 -12.83 -17.91 44.14
CA ARG A 164 -14.18 -18.47 44.00
C ARG A 164 -15.25 -17.50 44.46
N ILE A 165 -15.04 -16.82 45.58
CA ILE A 165 -16.01 -15.88 46.15
C ILE A 165 -16.12 -14.63 45.28
N ASN A 166 -14.99 -14.12 44.78
CA ASN A 166 -14.97 -13.05 43.79
C ASN A 166 -15.77 -13.41 42.54
N GLY A 167 -15.60 -14.64 42.04
CA GLY A 167 -16.36 -15.17 40.92
C GLY A 167 -17.87 -15.25 41.19
N ILE A 168 -18.27 -15.70 42.38
CA ILE A 168 -19.67 -15.79 42.79
C ILE A 168 -20.31 -14.39 42.84
N LEU A 169 -19.68 -13.43 43.52
CA LEU A 169 -20.22 -12.08 43.64
C LEU A 169 -20.36 -11.41 42.26
N LYS A 170 -19.34 -11.55 41.39
CA LYS A 170 -19.34 -10.92 40.06
C LYS A 170 -20.35 -11.53 39.09
N ASN A 171 -20.46 -12.86 39.08
CA ASN A 171 -21.22 -13.55 38.04
C ASN A 171 -22.67 -13.83 38.47
N GLU A 172 -22.95 -13.93 39.77
CA GLU A 172 -24.27 -14.33 40.25
C GLU A 172 -25.07 -13.19 40.88
N PHE A 173 -24.41 -12.26 41.58
CA PHE A 173 -25.09 -11.16 42.28
C PHE A 173 -24.95 -9.81 41.56
N LEU A 174 -23.80 -9.53 40.96
CA LEU A 174 -23.52 -8.27 40.25
C LEU A 174 -23.86 -8.35 38.75
N LEU A 175 -25.06 -8.84 38.43
CA LEU A 175 -25.52 -9.04 37.04
C LEU A 175 -25.67 -7.72 36.27
N SER A 176 -26.01 -6.64 36.97
CA SER A 176 -26.13 -5.29 36.41
C SER A 176 -24.95 -4.40 36.84
N ARG A 177 -24.49 -3.53 35.94
CA ARG A 177 -23.40 -2.59 36.23
C ARG A 177 -23.93 -1.41 37.06
N PRO A 178 -23.41 -1.17 38.28
CA PRO A 178 -23.79 0.00 39.08
C PRO A 178 -23.46 1.31 38.35
N ALA A 179 -24.28 2.33 38.54
CA ALA A 179 -24.12 3.66 37.96
C ALA A 179 -22.90 4.38 38.54
N ASP A 180 -22.75 4.35 39.85
CA ASP A 180 -21.70 5.04 40.61
C ASP A 180 -21.17 4.21 41.79
N LEU A 181 -20.26 4.81 42.57
CA LEU A 181 -19.60 4.18 43.71
C LEU A 181 -20.57 3.89 44.87
N GLU A 182 -21.55 4.76 45.11
CA GLU A 182 -22.51 4.56 46.22
C GLU A 182 -23.47 3.44 45.90
N GLN A 183 -23.98 3.37 44.66
CA GLN A 183 -24.80 2.25 44.22
C GLN A 183 -24.00 0.93 44.27
N ALA A 184 -22.72 0.96 43.91
CA ALA A 184 -21.85 -0.20 44.05
C ALA A 184 -21.69 -0.67 45.50
N ARG A 185 -21.60 0.26 46.46
CA ARG A 185 -21.51 -0.08 47.90
C ARG A 185 -22.79 -0.74 48.39
N GLU A 186 -23.96 -0.23 48.02
CA GLU A 186 -25.24 -0.82 48.42
C GLU A 186 -25.44 -2.21 47.78
N ILE A 187 -25.19 -2.37 46.47
CA ILE A 187 -25.33 -3.68 45.82
C ILE A 187 -24.36 -4.70 46.42
N VAL A 188 -23.11 -4.32 46.70
CA VAL A 188 -22.15 -5.22 47.35
C VAL A 188 -22.60 -5.58 48.77
N LYS A 189 -23.12 -4.63 49.54
CA LYS A 189 -23.65 -4.86 50.88
C LYS A 189 -24.83 -5.84 50.88
N GLU A 190 -25.77 -5.66 49.96
CA GLU A 190 -26.89 -6.59 49.74
C GLU A 190 -26.38 -7.98 49.30
N SER A 191 -25.46 -8.01 48.33
CA SER A 191 -24.88 -9.27 47.83
C SER A 191 -24.19 -10.07 48.93
N VAL A 192 -23.43 -9.38 49.80
CA VAL A 192 -22.77 -10.01 50.95
C VAL A 192 -23.80 -10.49 51.98
N ALA A 193 -24.90 -9.74 52.20
CA ALA A 193 -25.96 -10.17 53.09
C ALA A 193 -26.65 -11.45 52.58
N ILE A 194 -27.06 -11.48 51.31
CA ILE A 194 -27.68 -12.65 50.67
C ILE A 194 -26.71 -13.84 50.71
N TYR A 195 -25.43 -13.62 50.33
CA TYR A 195 -24.41 -14.67 50.37
C TYR A 195 -24.23 -15.25 51.78
N ASN A 196 -24.18 -14.41 52.81
CA ASN A 196 -23.91 -14.85 54.19
C ASN A 196 -25.14 -15.43 54.90
N HIS A 197 -26.36 -15.00 54.56
CA HIS A 197 -27.56 -15.31 55.34
C HIS A 197 -28.59 -16.16 54.62
N GLU A 198 -28.63 -16.13 53.29
CA GLU A 198 -29.68 -16.77 52.49
C GLU A 198 -29.13 -17.89 51.60
N ARG A 199 -27.91 -17.75 51.06
CA ARG A 199 -27.33 -18.72 50.13
C ARG A 199 -26.89 -20.01 50.85
N PRO A 200 -27.43 -21.19 50.49
CA PRO A 200 -26.92 -22.47 51.02
C PRO A 200 -25.63 -22.89 50.29
N HIS A 201 -24.65 -23.40 51.05
CA HIS A 201 -23.39 -23.90 50.49
C HIS A 201 -23.27 -25.41 50.62
N LEU A 202 -22.98 -26.09 49.51
CA LEU A 202 -22.70 -27.53 49.51
C LEU A 202 -21.56 -27.90 50.48
N ALA A 203 -20.50 -27.09 50.52
CA ALA A 203 -19.36 -27.27 51.43
C ALA A 203 -19.75 -27.17 52.92
N LEU A 204 -20.91 -26.58 53.22
CA LEU A 204 -21.47 -26.42 54.56
C LEU A 204 -22.73 -27.29 54.76
N LYS A 205 -22.88 -28.37 53.99
CA LYS A 205 -24.06 -29.26 54.03
C LYS A 205 -25.38 -28.50 53.82
N TYR A 206 -25.40 -27.59 52.84
CA TYR A 206 -26.54 -26.73 52.49
C TYR A 206 -26.98 -25.75 53.58
N LYS A 207 -26.13 -25.49 54.59
CA LYS A 207 -26.32 -24.36 55.51
C LYS A 207 -25.77 -23.08 54.89
N THR A 208 -26.29 -21.94 55.36
CA THR A 208 -25.77 -20.61 55.02
C THR A 208 -24.49 -20.33 55.83
N PRO A 209 -23.57 -19.48 55.35
CA PRO A 209 -22.31 -19.19 56.03
C PRO A 209 -22.50 -18.69 57.48
N SER A 210 -23.58 -17.94 57.75
CA SER A 210 -23.91 -17.47 59.10
C SER A 210 -24.57 -18.55 59.98
N GLY A 211 -25.26 -19.52 59.38
CA GLY A 211 -25.89 -20.65 60.09
C GLY A 211 -24.94 -21.83 60.35
N ALA A 212 -23.72 -21.80 59.81
CA ALA A 212 -22.76 -22.90 59.85
C ALA A 212 -21.94 -23.02 61.15
N ASN A 213 -22.27 -22.28 62.22
CA ASN A 213 -21.56 -22.27 63.52
C ASN A 213 -21.50 -23.62 64.29
N ALA A 214 -21.85 -24.76 63.67
CA ALA A 214 -21.86 -26.07 64.32
C ALA A 214 -21.67 -27.23 63.34
N ILE A 215 -20.55 -27.29 62.62
CA ILE A 215 -20.15 -28.51 61.90
C ILE A 215 -18.73 -28.90 62.31
N ARG A 216 -18.61 -29.74 63.36
CA ARG A 216 -17.41 -30.54 63.57
C ARG A 216 -17.26 -31.52 62.39
N PRO A 217 -16.13 -31.57 61.67
CA PRO A 217 -15.83 -32.71 60.83
C PRO A 217 -15.54 -33.92 61.74
N LYS A 218 -16.53 -34.78 61.95
CA LYS A 218 -16.26 -36.15 62.41
C LYS A 218 -15.73 -36.95 61.22
N THR A 219 -14.61 -37.63 61.48
CA THR A 219 -13.88 -38.62 60.68
C THR A 219 -13.02 -38.12 59.52
N GLY A 220 -11.73 -38.49 59.61
CA GLY A 220 -10.69 -38.17 58.66
C GLY A 220 -10.97 -38.76 57.28
N LYS A 221 -11.28 -37.89 56.32
CA LYS A 221 -10.90 -38.07 54.93
C LYS A 221 -10.28 -36.76 54.45
N ARG A 222 -9.03 -36.89 54.01
CA ARG A 222 -8.14 -35.83 53.53
C ARG A 222 -8.88 -34.81 52.66
N PHE A 223 -8.66 -33.53 52.95
CA PHE A 223 -9.02 -32.35 52.14
C PHE A 223 -8.25 -32.30 50.80
N ALA A 224 -8.22 -33.41 50.06
CA ALA A 224 -7.47 -33.55 48.80
C ALA A 224 -8.38 -33.60 47.54
N PHE A 225 -9.70 -33.61 47.69
CA PHE A 225 -10.61 -33.98 46.59
C PHE A 225 -11.14 -32.83 45.71
N PHE A 226 -10.86 -31.56 46.03
CA PHE A 226 -11.35 -30.44 45.21
C PHE A 226 -10.34 -29.89 44.19
N ALA A 227 -9.06 -30.27 44.27
CA ALA A 227 -8.07 -29.92 43.26
C ALA A 227 -8.16 -30.85 42.03
N ALA A 228 -8.49 -32.14 42.21
CA ALA A 228 -8.39 -33.13 41.13
C ALA A 228 -9.53 -33.08 40.09
N SER A 229 -10.76 -32.72 40.47
CA SER A 229 -11.88 -32.64 39.51
C SER A 229 -11.80 -31.41 38.59
N TYR A 230 -11.07 -30.36 38.99
CA TYR A 230 -10.90 -29.15 38.17
C TYR A 230 -9.70 -29.25 37.22
N ILE A 231 -8.68 -30.04 37.59
CA ILE A 231 -7.50 -30.30 36.73
C ILE A 231 -7.89 -30.99 35.41
N TYR A 232 -8.98 -31.77 35.39
CA TYR A 232 -9.45 -32.40 34.14
C TYR A 232 -10.33 -31.50 33.26
N GLN A 233 -10.98 -30.48 33.84
CA GLN A 233 -11.87 -29.56 33.09
C GLN A 233 -11.18 -28.26 32.64
N VAL A 234 -10.03 -27.88 33.24
CA VAL A 234 -9.28 -26.67 32.87
C VAL A 234 -8.07 -26.93 31.98
N LYS A 235 -7.46 -28.12 32.02
CA LYS A 235 -6.38 -28.46 31.06
C LYS A 235 -6.83 -28.51 29.59
N ASN A 236 -8.14 -28.61 29.32
CA ASN A 236 -8.69 -28.58 27.96
C ASN A 236 -9.21 -27.19 27.53
N LEU A 237 -8.92 -26.12 28.28
CA LEU A 237 -9.35 -24.74 27.94
C LEU A 237 -8.20 -23.72 27.92
N GLU A 238 -6.95 -24.16 28.11
CA GLU A 238 -5.74 -23.33 27.93
C GLU A 238 -5.30 -23.29 26.45
N SER A 239 -6.04 -22.56 25.61
CA SER A 239 -5.49 -22.01 24.36
C SER A 239 -6.42 -20.95 23.76
N ALA A 240 -6.56 -19.81 24.44
CA ALA A 240 -7.12 -18.62 23.82
C ALA A 240 -6.54 -17.34 24.45
N PRO A 241 -5.67 -16.60 23.74
CA PRO A 241 -5.29 -15.27 24.16
C PRO A 241 -6.43 -14.28 23.88
N TYR A 242 -6.89 -13.64 24.95
CA TYR A 242 -7.11 -12.19 25.05
C TYR A 242 -7.59 -11.44 23.80
N SER A 243 -8.89 -11.15 23.77
CA SER A 243 -9.44 -9.95 23.12
C SER A 243 -9.76 -8.93 24.21
N THR A 244 -8.94 -7.88 24.28
CA THR A 244 -9.25 -6.66 25.03
C THR A 244 -10.37 -5.91 24.29
N LYS A 245 -11.62 -6.05 24.75
CA LYS A 245 -12.63 -5.01 24.50
C LYS A 245 -12.21 -3.75 25.26
N SER A 246 -12.03 -2.68 24.49
CA SER A 246 -11.88 -1.31 24.96
C SER A 246 -13.07 -0.89 25.85
N PRO A 247 -12.82 -0.08 26.89
CA PRO A 247 -13.88 0.55 27.67
C PRO A 247 -14.55 1.70 26.88
N PRO A 248 -15.79 2.09 27.22
CA PRO A 248 -16.34 3.38 26.82
C PRO A 248 -15.69 4.51 27.64
N ASP A 249 -15.51 5.66 27.00
CA ASP A 249 -14.99 6.90 27.58
C ASP A 249 -15.78 7.33 28.82
N ASN A 250 -15.08 7.56 29.93
CA ASN A 250 -15.54 8.42 31.02
C ASN A 250 -15.24 9.88 30.63
N GLY A 251 -16.28 10.70 30.55
CA GLY A 251 -16.15 12.13 30.77
C GLY A 251 -16.11 12.42 32.27
N VAL A 252 -15.04 13.06 32.74
CA VAL A 252 -15.07 13.83 33.99
C VAL A 252 -15.13 15.30 33.59
N LEU A 253 -16.26 15.92 33.87
CA LEU A 253 -16.39 17.36 34.06
C LEU A 253 -15.78 17.70 35.43
N ASN A 254 -14.80 18.61 35.47
CA ASN A 254 -14.56 19.43 36.66
C ASN A 254 -14.91 20.88 36.32
N LEU A 255 -16.08 21.25 36.84
CA LEU A 255 -16.50 22.50 37.47
C LEU A 255 -15.95 23.84 36.96
N HIS A 256 -16.93 24.63 36.49
CA HIS A 256 -17.05 26.08 36.57
C HIS A 256 -15.89 26.93 36.04
N THR A 257 -15.83 26.98 34.72
CA THR A 257 -15.69 28.23 33.95
C THR A 257 -16.57 28.06 32.72
N PHE A 258 -17.38 29.06 32.34
CA PHE A 258 -18.26 28.99 31.16
C PHE A 258 -17.45 28.56 29.91
N PRO A 259 -17.66 27.37 29.29
CA PRO A 259 -16.73 26.89 28.27
C PRO A 259 -17.38 26.72 26.90
N HIS A 260 -16.81 27.38 25.90
CA HIS A 260 -16.91 26.94 24.51
C HIS A 260 -16.40 25.48 24.42
N ARG A 261 -17.22 24.53 23.94
CA ARG A 261 -16.79 23.15 23.63
C ARG A 261 -15.73 23.17 22.53
N GLU A 262 -14.46 23.23 22.90
CA GLU A 262 -13.36 22.90 21.98
C GLU A 262 -13.36 21.39 21.71
N VAL A 263 -13.87 21.02 20.54
CA VAL A 263 -13.75 19.66 20.01
C VAL A 263 -12.27 19.42 19.67
N SER A 264 -11.52 18.78 20.57
CA SER A 264 -10.16 18.29 20.28
C SER A 264 -10.23 17.23 19.17
N MET A 265 -9.81 17.59 17.96
CA MET A 265 -9.82 16.70 16.79
C MET A 265 -8.80 15.56 16.95
N LYS A 266 -9.24 14.31 16.70
CA LYS A 266 -8.35 13.14 16.70
C LYS A 266 -7.41 13.22 15.48
N ILE A 267 -6.13 12.88 15.66
CA ILE A 267 -5.13 12.85 14.57
C ILE A 267 -5.63 11.99 13.40
N THR A 268 -6.27 10.85 13.68
CA THR A 268 -6.85 9.96 12.66
C THR A 268 -7.89 10.66 11.79
N THR A 269 -8.69 11.55 12.38
CA THR A 269 -9.72 12.29 11.65
C THR A 269 -9.09 13.32 10.73
N VAL A 270 -8.05 14.02 11.20
CA VAL A 270 -7.25 14.92 10.35
C VAL A 270 -6.60 14.15 9.21
N SER A 271 -6.02 12.98 9.47
CA SER A 271 -5.44 12.10 8.45
C SER A 271 -6.45 11.71 7.36
N VAL A 272 -7.69 11.36 7.75
CA VAL A 272 -8.76 11.09 6.79
C VAL A 272 -9.11 12.35 5.98
N CYS A 273 -9.18 13.52 6.61
CA CYS A 273 -9.45 14.77 5.90
C CYS A 273 -8.36 15.09 4.87
N VAL A 274 -7.09 14.85 5.19
CA VAL A 274 -5.95 15.00 4.26
C VAL A 274 -6.12 14.07 3.06
N VAL A 275 -6.36 12.77 3.31
CA VAL A 275 -6.52 11.77 2.24
C VAL A 275 -7.70 12.13 1.35
N CYS A 276 -8.88 12.39 1.93
CA CYS A 276 -10.08 12.77 1.18
C CYS A 276 -9.90 14.09 0.42
N GLY A 277 -9.14 15.04 0.96
CA GLY A 277 -8.90 16.33 0.32
C GLY A 277 -7.97 16.22 -0.89
N ILE A 278 -6.92 15.39 -0.82
CA ILE A 278 -5.89 15.33 -1.88
C ILE A 278 -6.22 14.30 -2.97
N LEU A 279 -6.94 13.23 -2.63
CA LEU A 279 -7.27 12.13 -3.56
C LEU A 279 -7.98 12.56 -4.87
N PRO A 280 -8.84 13.61 -4.90
CA PRO A 280 -9.41 14.13 -6.14
C PRO A 280 -8.38 14.49 -7.22
N LEU A 281 -7.14 14.84 -6.86
CA LEU A 281 -6.07 15.09 -7.83
C LEU A 281 -5.81 13.91 -8.79
N MET A 282 -6.15 12.67 -8.41
CA MET A 282 -5.99 11.53 -9.32
C MET A 282 -6.95 11.57 -10.51
N ILE A 283 -8.11 12.21 -10.34
CA ILE A 283 -9.22 12.10 -11.29
C ILE A 283 -9.61 13.42 -11.94
N LEU A 284 -9.20 14.56 -11.38
CA LEU A 284 -9.55 15.87 -11.91
C LEU A 284 -9.11 16.04 -13.37
N PRO A 285 -10.02 16.47 -14.27
CA PRO A 285 -9.68 16.70 -15.68
C PRO A 285 -8.84 17.96 -15.88
N VAL A 286 -9.11 19.01 -15.11
CA VAL A 286 -8.44 20.31 -15.12
C VAL A 286 -8.31 20.80 -13.68
N LEU A 287 -7.26 21.56 -13.37
CA LEU A 287 -7.12 22.22 -12.06
C LEU A 287 -8.07 23.43 -11.98
N PRO A 288 -8.86 23.58 -10.89
CA PRO A 288 -9.74 24.74 -10.73
C PRO A 288 -8.99 26.07 -10.81
N ASP A 289 -9.63 27.11 -11.36
CA ASP A 289 -9.08 28.46 -11.48
C ASP A 289 -8.87 29.17 -10.13
N THR A 290 -8.06 30.25 -10.12
CA THR A 290 -7.76 31.01 -8.90
C THR A 290 -9.00 31.57 -8.21
N TRP A 291 -9.99 32.04 -8.97
CA TRP A 291 -11.23 32.56 -8.42
C TRP A 291 -12.08 31.46 -7.78
N ILE A 292 -12.11 30.25 -8.35
CA ILE A 292 -12.78 29.09 -7.76
C ILE A 292 -12.11 28.74 -6.43
N LEU A 293 -10.78 28.76 -6.38
CA LEU A 293 -10.04 28.54 -5.14
C LEU A 293 -10.36 29.60 -4.08
N ALA A 294 -10.51 30.87 -4.46
CA ALA A 294 -10.93 31.93 -3.54
C ALA A 294 -12.34 31.67 -2.98
N VAL A 295 -13.30 31.28 -3.82
CA VAL A 295 -14.66 30.91 -3.39
C VAL A 295 -14.63 29.70 -2.44
N LEU A 296 -13.85 28.67 -2.77
CA LEU A 296 -13.68 27.49 -1.91
C LEU A 296 -13.02 27.83 -0.58
N PHE A 297 -12.08 28.77 -0.56
CA PHE A 297 -11.46 29.27 0.66
C PHE A 297 -12.47 30.00 1.54
N CYS A 298 -13.24 30.93 0.97
CA CYS A 298 -14.32 31.61 1.69
C CYS A 298 -15.34 30.61 2.23
N LEU A 299 -15.72 29.60 1.45
CA LEU A 299 -16.60 28.52 1.89
C LEU A 299 -16.00 27.73 3.07
N ALA A 300 -14.71 27.37 3.00
CA ALA A 300 -14.03 26.69 4.10
C ALA A 300 -14.02 27.54 5.37
N CYS A 301 -13.76 28.85 5.26
CA CYS A 301 -13.84 29.79 6.38
C CYS A 301 -15.26 29.86 6.97
N LEU A 302 -16.30 29.96 6.14
CA LEU A 302 -17.70 29.96 6.58
C LEU A 302 -18.06 28.65 7.30
N LEU A 303 -17.64 27.51 6.77
CA LEU A 303 -17.87 26.20 7.39
C LEU A 303 -17.15 26.06 8.75
N CYS A 304 -16.00 26.71 8.94
CA CYS A 304 -15.31 26.76 10.23
C CYS A 304 -16.09 27.54 11.30
N LEU A 305 -16.88 28.55 10.89
CA LEU A 305 -17.73 29.33 11.81
C LEU A 305 -18.94 28.54 12.31
N ILE A 306 -19.34 27.49 11.59
CA ILE A 306 -20.46 26.64 12.01
C ILE A 306 -20.00 25.75 13.19
N PRO A 307 -20.69 25.78 14.34
CA PRO A 307 -20.32 25.01 15.54
C PRO A 307 -20.70 23.52 15.41
N HIS A 308 -20.55 22.93 14.23
CA HIS A 308 -20.88 21.56 13.91
C HIS A 308 -19.64 20.79 13.45
N HIS A 309 -19.36 19.64 14.07
CA HIS A 309 -18.11 18.90 13.85
C HIS A 309 -17.95 18.39 12.41
N TYR A 310 -19.03 17.96 11.75
CA TYR A 310 -18.98 17.58 10.33
C TYR A 310 -18.71 18.79 9.42
N ALA A 311 -19.15 20.00 9.77
CA ALA A 311 -18.84 21.21 9.01
C ALA A 311 -17.35 21.55 9.11
N ARG A 312 -16.75 21.41 10.30
CA ARG A 312 -15.30 21.55 10.49
C ARG A 312 -14.49 20.51 9.72
N TYR A 313 -14.95 19.26 9.65
CA TYR A 313 -14.29 18.23 8.83
C TYR A 313 -14.37 18.57 7.34
N ALA A 314 -15.54 19.00 6.85
CA ALA A 314 -15.68 19.47 5.48
C ALA A 314 -14.76 20.66 5.18
N ALA A 315 -14.66 21.63 6.09
CA ALA A 315 -13.74 22.76 5.98
C ALA A 315 -12.27 22.31 5.89
N LEU A 316 -11.83 21.39 6.75
CA LEU A 316 -10.48 20.84 6.69
C LEU A 316 -10.21 20.06 5.39
N THR A 317 -11.16 19.23 4.95
CA THR A 317 -11.04 18.52 3.68
C THR A 317 -10.92 19.50 2.50
N LEU A 318 -11.69 20.59 2.50
CA LEU A 318 -11.56 21.66 1.49
C LEU A 318 -10.20 22.36 1.57
N LEU A 319 -9.68 22.64 2.76
CA LEU A 319 -8.34 23.23 2.93
C LEU A 319 -7.24 22.29 2.40
N PHE A 320 -7.32 20.99 2.68
CA PHE A 320 -6.36 20.02 2.14
C PHE A 320 -6.54 19.78 0.63
N PHE A 321 -7.76 19.91 0.11
CA PHE A 321 -8.00 19.94 -1.33
C PHE A 321 -7.30 21.13 -1.98
N MET A 322 -7.43 22.34 -1.42
CA MET A 322 -6.72 23.53 -1.91
C MET A 322 -5.19 23.39 -1.80
N TRP A 323 -4.69 22.79 -0.71
CA TRP A 323 -3.26 22.44 -0.58
C TRP A 323 -2.80 21.53 -1.73
N GLY A 324 -3.57 20.49 -2.04
CA GLY A 324 -3.33 19.62 -3.18
C GLY A 324 -3.31 20.36 -4.52
N ILE A 325 -4.31 21.23 -4.77
CA ILE A 325 -4.36 22.03 -6.01
C ILE A 325 -3.15 22.98 -6.10
N PHE A 326 -2.75 23.62 -5.00
CA PHE A 326 -1.59 24.51 -4.98
C PHE A 326 -0.30 23.76 -5.34
N ALA A 327 -0.08 22.60 -4.73
CA ALA A 327 1.07 21.75 -5.04
C ALA A 327 1.04 21.25 -6.51
N ALA A 328 -0.12 20.87 -7.03
CA ALA A 328 -0.27 20.47 -8.44
C ALA A 328 0.03 21.62 -9.40
N ARG A 329 -0.46 22.83 -9.11
CA ARG A 329 -0.15 24.05 -9.87
C ARG A 329 1.33 24.40 -9.85
N GLN A 330 1.96 24.25 -8.69
CA GLN A 330 3.40 24.45 -8.52
C GLN A 330 4.21 23.43 -9.36
N ALA A 331 3.79 22.17 -9.40
CA ALA A 331 4.45 21.13 -10.19
C ALA A 331 4.40 21.40 -11.72
N ILE A 332 3.30 21.97 -12.23
CA ILE A 332 3.18 22.31 -13.66
C ILE A 332 3.71 23.69 -14.01
N TRP A 333 3.91 24.58 -13.03
CA TRP A 333 4.40 25.95 -13.26
C TRP A 333 5.70 25.96 -14.07
N ALA A 334 6.66 25.12 -13.69
CA ALA A 334 7.93 25.00 -14.38
C ALA A 334 7.75 24.58 -15.85
N GLY A 335 6.90 23.59 -16.09
CA GLY A 335 6.54 23.13 -17.43
C GLY A 335 5.83 24.19 -18.27
N ASN A 336 5.10 25.11 -17.63
CA ASN A 336 4.35 26.18 -18.30
C ASN A 336 5.17 27.43 -18.62
N VAL A 337 6.16 27.77 -17.78
CA VAL A 337 6.85 29.06 -17.87
C VAL A 337 8.25 28.95 -18.49
N LEU A 338 8.98 27.88 -18.18
CA LEU A 338 10.40 27.78 -18.54
C LEU A 338 10.69 27.41 -20.01
N PRO A 339 9.87 26.60 -20.71
CA PRO A 339 10.13 26.25 -22.11
C PRO A 339 10.06 27.39 -23.12
N ALA A 340 9.48 28.54 -22.76
CA ALA A 340 9.26 29.67 -23.68
C ALA A 340 10.55 30.33 -24.18
N ALA A 341 11.65 30.23 -23.43
CA ALA A 341 12.93 30.87 -23.77
C ALA A 341 14.11 30.02 -23.33
N THR A 342 15.30 30.33 -23.85
CA THR A 342 16.55 29.83 -23.26
C THR A 342 16.70 30.36 -21.84
N GLN A 343 17.01 29.47 -20.91
CA GLN A 343 17.09 29.78 -19.49
C GLN A 343 18.54 29.76 -19.03
N GLU A 344 19.00 30.88 -18.48
CA GLU A 344 20.23 30.91 -17.71
C GLU A 344 19.94 30.40 -16.30
N ALA A 345 20.51 29.26 -15.96
CA ALA A 345 20.16 28.53 -14.76
C ALA A 345 21.41 27.98 -14.06
N THR A 346 21.37 27.95 -12.73
CA THR A 346 22.28 27.14 -11.95
C THR A 346 21.64 25.79 -11.68
N VAL A 347 22.28 24.73 -12.17
CA VAL A 347 21.81 23.34 -12.05
C VAL A 347 22.73 22.59 -11.11
N VAL A 348 22.13 21.95 -10.11
CA VAL A 348 22.82 20.99 -9.25
C VAL A 348 22.57 19.59 -9.81
N ILE A 349 23.62 18.86 -10.18
CA ILE A 349 23.50 17.51 -10.69
C ILE A 349 23.14 16.57 -9.53
N THR A 350 22.05 15.82 -9.67
CA THR A 350 21.58 14.85 -8.67
C THR A 350 21.98 13.42 -9.01
N ALA A 351 22.02 13.07 -10.30
CA ALA A 351 22.45 11.77 -10.79
C ALA A 351 22.91 11.86 -12.25
N THR A 352 23.71 10.90 -12.73
CA THR A 352 24.25 10.89 -14.10
C THR A 352 24.56 9.46 -14.53
N ASP A 353 24.39 9.17 -15.83
CA ASP A 353 24.88 7.94 -16.47
C ASP A 353 26.38 8.00 -16.80
N HIS A 354 27.07 9.09 -16.44
CA HIS A 354 28.47 9.41 -16.77
C HIS A 354 28.75 9.61 -18.26
N MET A 355 27.72 9.60 -19.08
CA MET A 355 27.83 9.67 -20.53
C MET A 355 27.05 10.88 -21.05
N THR A 356 25.75 10.74 -21.24
CA THR A 356 24.95 11.72 -21.99
C THR A 356 23.65 12.10 -21.30
N THR A 357 23.27 11.40 -20.23
CA THR A 357 22.04 11.66 -19.48
C THR A 357 22.35 12.13 -18.08
N HIS A 358 21.95 13.37 -17.78
CA HIS A 358 22.20 14.02 -16.50
C HIS A 358 20.88 14.45 -15.87
N TYR A 359 20.66 14.03 -14.63
CA TYR A 359 19.53 14.44 -13.80
C TYR A 359 19.97 15.57 -12.90
N GLY A 360 19.22 16.67 -12.85
CA GLY A 360 19.57 17.81 -12.03
C GLY A 360 18.36 18.54 -11.46
N ARG A 361 18.65 19.52 -10.60
CA ARG A 361 17.69 20.46 -10.06
C ARG A 361 18.13 21.89 -10.34
N ILE A 362 17.24 22.68 -10.91
CA ILE A 362 17.42 24.11 -11.13
C ILE A 362 17.22 24.80 -9.78
N THR A 363 18.29 25.37 -9.23
CA THR A 363 18.27 26.08 -7.94
C THR A 363 18.24 27.59 -8.10
N HIS A 364 18.79 28.11 -9.19
CA HIS A 364 18.72 29.53 -9.53
C HIS A 364 18.33 29.72 -10.98
N LEU A 365 17.54 30.76 -11.24
CA LEU A 365 17.18 31.23 -12.58
C LEU A 365 17.57 32.70 -12.70
N ARG A 366 18.41 33.04 -13.68
CA ARG A 366 18.91 34.41 -13.91
C ARG A 366 19.45 35.07 -12.64
N GLY A 367 20.23 34.29 -11.86
CA GLY A 367 20.81 34.74 -10.59
C GLY A 367 19.85 34.78 -9.39
N LYS A 368 18.54 34.58 -9.57
CA LYS A 368 17.56 34.56 -8.47
C LYS A 368 17.35 33.13 -7.96
N PRO A 369 17.30 32.89 -6.64
CA PRO A 369 17.01 31.57 -6.09
C PRO A 369 15.59 31.14 -6.46
N LEU A 370 15.45 29.88 -6.85
CA LEU A 370 14.18 29.24 -7.19
C LEU A 370 13.81 28.26 -6.09
N PHE A 371 12.69 28.53 -5.39
CA PHE A 371 12.15 27.63 -4.38
C PHE A 371 10.68 27.31 -4.66
N PRO A 372 10.30 26.02 -4.71
CA PRO A 372 11.16 24.84 -4.65
C PRO A 372 12.01 24.69 -5.92
N ALA A 373 13.14 24.02 -5.80
CA ALA A 373 14.01 23.72 -6.93
C ALA A 373 13.30 22.79 -7.93
N VAL A 374 13.45 23.05 -9.22
CA VAL A 374 12.74 22.34 -10.29
C VAL A 374 13.62 21.22 -10.85
N GLY A 375 13.12 19.99 -10.90
CA GLY A 375 13.84 18.88 -11.51
C GLY A 375 13.89 18.99 -13.05
N ILE A 376 15.04 18.64 -13.61
CA ILE A 376 15.28 18.60 -15.05
C ILE A 376 16.12 17.36 -15.43
N VAL A 377 15.82 16.78 -16.59
CA VAL A 377 16.65 15.75 -17.22
C VAL A 377 17.29 16.29 -18.50
N LEU A 378 18.60 16.24 -18.58
CA LEU A 378 19.39 16.66 -19.73
C LEU A 378 19.85 15.43 -20.50
N HIS A 379 19.64 15.40 -21.82
CA HIS A 379 19.94 14.24 -22.65
C HIS A 379 20.89 14.57 -23.81
N GLY A 380 21.67 13.56 -24.23
CA GLY A 380 22.35 13.52 -25.52
C GLY A 380 23.58 14.41 -25.65
N GLN A 381 24.18 14.84 -24.54
CA GLN A 381 25.38 15.71 -24.55
C GLN A 381 26.32 15.34 -23.41
N TYR A 382 27.61 15.23 -23.73
CA TYR A 382 28.69 15.12 -22.74
C TYR A 382 28.95 16.49 -22.11
N LEU A 383 29.09 16.53 -20.79
CA LEU A 383 29.57 17.73 -20.11
C LEU A 383 31.10 17.87 -20.29
N PRO A 384 31.64 19.11 -20.22
CA PRO A 384 33.05 19.39 -20.51
C PRO A 384 34.06 18.69 -19.60
N THR A 385 33.64 18.27 -18.41
CA THR A 385 34.46 17.57 -17.42
C THR A 385 33.68 16.39 -16.86
N GLU A 386 34.38 15.47 -16.18
CA GLU A 386 33.72 14.38 -15.48
C GLU A 386 32.65 14.89 -14.50
N VAL A 387 31.49 14.23 -14.57
CA VAL A 387 30.27 14.66 -13.87
C VAL A 387 30.00 13.73 -12.71
N CYS A 388 29.64 14.31 -11.58
CA CYS A 388 29.20 13.56 -10.40
C CYS A 388 28.08 14.30 -9.68
N ALA A 389 27.33 13.56 -8.86
CA ALA A 389 26.26 14.12 -8.06
C ALA A 389 26.79 15.15 -7.05
N GLY A 390 26.15 16.31 -6.97
CA GLY A 390 26.48 17.43 -6.08
C GLY A 390 27.13 18.62 -6.78
N GLN A 391 27.71 18.42 -7.96
CA GLN A 391 28.31 19.51 -8.73
C GLN A 391 27.30 20.58 -9.10
N GLN A 392 27.75 21.82 -9.07
CA GLN A 392 26.95 22.98 -9.47
C GLN A 392 27.47 23.55 -10.79
N TRP A 393 26.55 23.75 -11.72
CA TRP A 393 26.85 24.18 -13.07
C TRP A 393 26.04 25.41 -13.43
N ALA A 394 26.71 26.44 -13.95
CA ALA A 394 26.08 27.51 -14.68
C ALA A 394 25.79 27.00 -16.09
N MET A 395 24.51 26.95 -16.45
CA MET A 395 24.09 26.41 -17.74
C MET A 395 23.13 27.37 -18.45
N THR A 396 23.31 27.50 -19.76
CA THR A 396 22.32 28.09 -20.65
C THR A 396 21.50 26.95 -21.25
N LEU A 397 20.28 26.78 -20.76
CA LEU A 397 19.43 25.63 -21.05
C LEU A 397 18.40 25.94 -22.12
N LYS A 398 18.17 24.97 -23.01
CA LYS A 398 16.95 24.91 -23.83
C LYS A 398 16.08 23.78 -23.29
N VAL A 399 15.04 24.15 -22.57
CA VAL A 399 14.16 23.23 -21.83
C VAL A 399 12.82 23.04 -22.52
N ARG A 400 12.19 21.90 -22.27
CA ARG A 400 10.88 21.49 -22.75
C ARG A 400 10.12 20.84 -21.59
N ALA A 401 8.80 21.00 -21.57
CA ALA A 401 7.98 20.23 -20.64
C ALA A 401 8.01 18.75 -21.03
N VAL A 402 8.04 17.83 -20.07
CA VAL A 402 7.91 16.41 -20.40
C VAL A 402 6.55 16.17 -21.04
N HIS A 403 6.56 15.53 -22.20
CA HIS A 403 5.36 15.12 -22.90
C HIS A 403 5.54 13.70 -23.39
N GLY A 404 4.71 12.81 -22.86
CA GLY A 404 4.74 11.39 -23.17
C GLY A 404 3.79 11.01 -24.28
N GLN A 405 4.13 9.96 -25.02
CA GLN A 405 3.16 9.21 -25.82
C GLN A 405 2.03 8.71 -24.91
N LEU A 406 0.77 8.93 -25.29
CA LEU A 406 -0.36 8.49 -24.49
C LEU A 406 -1.26 7.55 -25.30
N ASN A 407 -1.29 6.29 -24.90
CA ASN A 407 -2.14 5.23 -25.46
C ASN A 407 -2.78 4.42 -24.33
N GLU A 408 -3.96 3.84 -24.59
CA GLU A 408 -4.59 2.91 -23.65
C GLU A 408 -3.68 1.69 -23.42
N GLY A 409 -3.60 1.20 -22.19
CA GLY A 409 -2.68 0.08 -21.87
C GLY A 409 -1.18 0.42 -21.94
N GLY A 410 -0.82 1.69 -22.17
CA GLY A 410 0.57 2.15 -22.26
C GLY A 410 1.15 2.71 -20.96
N PHE A 411 2.47 2.90 -20.92
CA PHE A 411 3.15 3.59 -19.81
C PHE A 411 2.99 5.10 -19.92
N ASP A 412 2.44 5.72 -18.87
CA ASP A 412 2.22 7.16 -18.79
C ASP A 412 3.47 7.87 -18.24
N SER A 413 4.36 8.26 -19.16
CA SER A 413 5.62 8.93 -18.83
C SER A 413 5.43 10.37 -18.35
N GLN A 414 4.36 11.06 -18.77
CA GLN A 414 4.06 12.43 -18.35
C GLN A 414 3.61 12.46 -16.88
N ARG A 415 2.69 11.58 -16.47
CA ARG A 415 2.33 11.39 -15.06
C ARG A 415 3.52 10.94 -14.22
N TYR A 416 4.32 10.02 -14.74
CA TYR A 416 5.51 9.55 -14.03
C TYR A 416 6.49 10.70 -13.74
N ALA A 417 6.82 11.51 -14.75
CA ALA A 417 7.74 12.63 -14.61
C ALA A 417 7.25 13.68 -13.60
N LEU A 418 5.96 14.02 -13.63
CA LEU A 418 5.34 14.92 -12.64
C LEU A 418 5.40 14.34 -11.23
N ALA A 419 5.10 13.04 -11.06
CA ALA A 419 5.16 12.36 -9.77
C ALA A 419 6.59 12.24 -9.20
N GLN A 420 7.62 12.36 -10.03
CA GLN A 420 9.04 12.38 -9.63
C GLN A 420 9.59 13.81 -9.43
N HIS A 421 8.75 14.84 -9.56
CA HIS A 421 9.17 16.25 -9.58
C HIS A 421 10.22 16.56 -10.65
N GLN A 422 10.13 15.90 -11.80
CA GLN A 422 10.99 16.10 -12.98
C GLN A 422 10.15 16.54 -14.19
N PRO A 423 9.45 17.69 -14.12
CA PRO A 423 8.52 18.12 -15.17
C PRO A 423 9.22 18.59 -16.45
N LEU A 424 10.56 18.69 -16.47
CA LEU A 424 11.33 19.23 -17.58
C LEU A 424 12.34 18.23 -18.15
N THR A 425 12.48 18.25 -19.47
CA THR A 425 13.61 17.68 -20.20
C THR A 425 14.30 18.78 -21.02
N GLY A 426 15.56 18.59 -21.38
CA GLY A 426 16.25 19.61 -22.16
C GLY A 426 17.65 19.24 -22.60
N ARG A 427 18.32 20.24 -23.15
CA ARG A 427 19.72 20.21 -23.53
C ARG A 427 20.37 21.53 -23.10
N PHE A 428 21.68 21.53 -22.90
CA PHE A 428 22.42 22.76 -22.61
C PHE A 428 23.10 23.27 -23.89
N LEU A 429 23.18 24.59 -24.03
CA LEU A 429 23.91 25.28 -25.10
C LEU A 429 25.32 25.62 -24.64
N GLN A 430 25.44 26.03 -23.37
CA GLN A 430 26.70 26.29 -22.69
C GLN A 430 26.59 25.74 -21.27
N ALA A 431 27.69 25.18 -20.78
CA ALA A 431 27.81 24.67 -19.42
C ALA A 431 29.18 24.99 -18.86
N LYS A 432 29.23 25.63 -17.69
CA LYS A 432 30.46 25.94 -16.95
C LYS A 432 30.30 25.48 -15.51
N ALA A 433 31.24 24.69 -15.00
CA ALA A 433 31.25 24.29 -13.60
C ALA A 433 31.47 25.53 -12.71
N ILE A 434 30.55 25.76 -11.77
CA ILE A 434 30.71 26.77 -10.71
C ILE A 434 31.44 26.11 -9.54
N ASN A 435 30.93 24.96 -9.11
CA ASN A 435 31.54 24.14 -8.08
C ASN A 435 31.72 22.72 -8.65
N PRO A 436 32.96 22.31 -8.97
CA PRO A 436 33.25 20.98 -9.50
C PRO A 436 33.27 19.90 -8.41
N GLU A 437 33.12 20.25 -7.13
CA GLU A 437 33.14 19.29 -6.03
C GLU A 437 31.94 18.36 -6.07
N CYS A 438 32.25 17.06 -6.04
CA CYS A 438 31.25 16.03 -5.83
C CYS A 438 30.73 16.09 -4.39
N SER A 439 29.43 15.89 -4.21
CA SER A 439 28.85 15.64 -2.90
C SER A 439 29.54 14.47 -2.20
N LEU A 440 29.48 14.42 -0.87
CA LEU A 440 29.99 13.28 -0.10
C LEU A 440 29.44 11.95 -0.63
N ARG A 441 28.14 11.90 -0.96
CA ARG A 441 27.51 10.76 -1.64
C ARG A 441 28.17 10.46 -2.99
N GLY A 442 28.38 11.48 -3.83
CA GLY A 442 28.97 11.32 -5.16
C GLY A 442 30.38 10.76 -5.11
N ARG A 443 31.23 11.25 -4.20
CA ARG A 443 32.58 10.73 -3.97
C ARG A 443 32.56 9.27 -3.51
N TYR A 444 31.70 8.98 -2.55
CA TYR A 444 31.52 7.62 -2.04
C TYR A 444 31.04 6.65 -3.13
N LEU A 445 30.08 7.06 -3.96
CA LEU A 445 29.59 6.26 -5.09
C LEU A 445 30.67 6.00 -6.13
N ALA A 446 31.49 7.00 -6.45
CA ALA A 446 32.60 6.86 -7.39
C ALA A 446 33.66 5.87 -6.87
N SER A 447 34.02 6.00 -5.58
CA SER A 447 34.94 5.07 -4.90
C SER A 447 34.40 3.64 -4.92
N LEU A 448 33.14 3.43 -4.53
CA LEU A 448 32.50 2.12 -4.58
C LEU A 448 32.45 1.52 -5.98
N ARG A 449 32.17 2.32 -7.01
CA ARG A 449 32.17 1.84 -8.40
C ARG A 449 33.54 1.35 -8.84
N ALA A 450 34.60 2.05 -8.47
CA ALA A 450 35.96 1.62 -8.77
C ALA A 450 36.27 0.28 -8.11
N THR A 451 35.92 0.11 -6.82
CA THR A 451 36.11 -1.16 -6.10
C THR A 451 35.26 -2.30 -6.67
N LEU A 452 34.03 -2.00 -7.10
CA LEU A 452 33.11 -3.02 -7.60
C LEU A 452 33.33 -3.39 -9.08
N ALA A 453 34.15 -2.63 -9.82
CA ALA A 453 34.40 -2.83 -11.25
C ALA A 453 34.76 -4.28 -11.65
N PRO A 454 35.53 -5.06 -10.87
CA PRO A 454 35.87 -6.44 -11.21
C PRO A 454 34.70 -7.44 -11.12
N TYR A 455 33.61 -7.09 -10.44
CA TYR A 455 32.53 -8.03 -10.14
C TYR A 455 31.42 -8.00 -11.22
N PRO A 456 30.99 -9.15 -11.76
CA PRO A 456 29.92 -9.22 -12.76
C PRO A 456 28.61 -8.57 -12.31
N TRP A 457 28.23 -8.75 -11.04
CA TRP A 457 26.95 -8.25 -10.51
C TRP A 457 27.02 -6.82 -9.96
N GLN A 458 28.09 -6.06 -10.25
CA GLN A 458 28.29 -4.69 -9.75
C GLN A 458 27.07 -3.78 -9.95
N GLN A 459 26.38 -3.88 -11.10
CA GLN A 459 25.23 -3.05 -11.42
C GLN A 459 24.06 -3.32 -10.47
N VAL A 460 23.85 -4.59 -10.09
CA VAL A 460 22.80 -4.99 -9.13
C VAL A 460 23.20 -4.62 -7.71
N ILE A 461 24.48 -4.76 -7.34
CA ILE A 461 25.00 -4.32 -6.03
C ILE A 461 24.77 -2.81 -5.85
N LEU A 462 25.13 -2.01 -6.84
CA LEU A 462 24.93 -0.55 -6.82
C LEU A 462 23.45 -0.17 -6.82
N ALA A 463 22.60 -0.91 -7.53
CA ALA A 463 21.16 -0.69 -7.52
C ALA A 463 20.54 -0.96 -6.13
N LEU A 464 20.94 -2.06 -5.48
CA LEU A 464 20.44 -2.45 -4.15
C LEU A 464 21.01 -1.60 -3.01
N GLY A 465 22.30 -1.24 -3.08
CA GLY A 465 23.01 -0.49 -2.04
C GLY A 465 22.88 1.02 -2.14
N MET A 466 23.03 1.57 -3.36
CA MET A 466 23.12 3.02 -3.63
C MET A 466 21.92 3.60 -4.42
N GLY A 467 21.04 2.74 -4.95
CA GLY A 467 19.84 3.13 -5.69
C GLY A 467 20.06 3.35 -7.19
N GLU A 468 21.20 2.98 -7.74
CA GLU A 468 21.61 3.25 -9.13
C GLU A 468 20.97 2.26 -10.14
N ARG A 469 19.66 2.36 -10.37
CA ARG A 469 18.89 1.44 -11.22
C ARG A 469 19.18 1.55 -12.72
N GLY A 470 19.62 2.73 -13.17
CA GLY A 470 19.89 3.01 -14.57
C GLY A 470 20.98 2.10 -15.16
N ALA A 471 21.92 1.68 -14.30
CA ALA A 471 23.05 0.85 -14.71
C ALA A 471 22.68 -0.61 -15.00
N VAL A 472 21.51 -1.11 -14.57
CA VAL A 472 21.15 -2.54 -14.70
C VAL A 472 20.76 -2.89 -16.14
N SER A 473 21.35 -3.97 -16.68
CA SER A 473 21.08 -4.47 -18.04
C SER A 473 19.61 -4.83 -18.29
N GLN A 474 19.21 -4.84 -19.57
CA GLN A 474 17.84 -5.19 -19.95
C GLN A 474 17.54 -6.68 -19.74
N GLU A 475 18.53 -7.59 -19.85
CA GLU A 475 18.28 -9.01 -19.58
C GLU A 475 17.93 -9.25 -18.12
N VAL A 476 18.66 -8.61 -17.19
CA VAL A 476 18.38 -8.70 -15.75
C VAL A 476 16.99 -8.15 -15.43
N LYS A 477 16.61 -7.02 -16.03
CA LYS A 477 15.26 -6.44 -15.89
C LYS A 477 14.18 -7.38 -16.41
N ALA A 478 14.43 -8.09 -17.51
CA ALA A 478 13.49 -9.06 -18.08
C ALA A 478 13.27 -10.26 -17.13
N VAL A 479 14.35 -10.88 -16.63
CA VAL A 479 14.27 -12.00 -15.68
C VAL A 479 13.49 -11.60 -14.42
N MET A 480 13.76 -10.41 -13.88
CA MET A 480 13.07 -9.91 -12.70
C MET A 480 11.59 -9.60 -12.95
N ARG A 481 11.25 -9.11 -14.14
CA ARG A 481 9.85 -8.92 -14.56
C ARG A 481 9.14 -10.26 -14.66
N ASP A 482 9.75 -11.23 -15.32
CA ASP A 482 9.15 -12.55 -15.56
C ASP A 482 8.95 -13.35 -14.28
N THR A 483 9.87 -13.22 -13.32
CA THR A 483 9.78 -13.85 -11.98
C THR A 483 9.05 -12.99 -10.94
N GLY A 484 8.56 -11.79 -11.29
CA GLY A 484 7.86 -10.92 -10.36
C GLY A 484 8.72 -10.37 -9.21
N THR A 485 10.05 -10.41 -9.36
CA THR A 485 11.05 -9.96 -8.37
C THR A 485 11.58 -8.56 -8.64
N ALA A 486 11.08 -7.85 -9.66
CA ALA A 486 11.52 -6.49 -10.02
C ALA A 486 11.42 -5.45 -8.89
N HIS A 487 10.52 -5.69 -7.91
CA HIS A 487 10.41 -4.84 -6.72
C HIS A 487 11.63 -4.92 -5.79
N LEU A 488 12.43 -6.00 -5.86
CA LEU A 488 13.67 -6.16 -5.11
C LEU A 488 14.80 -5.28 -5.66
N MET A 489 14.80 -5.00 -6.97
CA MET A 489 15.85 -4.20 -7.65
C MET A 489 15.87 -2.72 -7.24
N ALA A 490 14.77 -2.25 -6.69
CA ALA A 490 14.67 -0.94 -6.07
C ALA A 490 15.04 -1.05 -4.59
N ILE A 491 15.69 -0.03 -4.02
CA ILE A 491 15.76 0.09 -2.57
C ILE A 491 14.33 0.10 -2.04
N SER A 492 13.95 -1.03 -1.45
CA SER A 492 12.62 -1.26 -0.95
C SER A 492 12.49 -0.61 0.42
N GLY A 493 11.26 -0.31 0.84
CA GLY A 493 11.03 0.13 2.21
C GLY A 493 11.47 -0.92 3.23
N LEU A 494 11.51 -2.20 2.84
CA LEU A 494 12.05 -3.27 3.67
C LEU A 494 13.56 -3.11 3.92
N HIS A 495 14.36 -2.72 2.91
CA HIS A 495 15.80 -2.52 3.09
C HIS A 495 16.09 -1.38 4.10
N ILE A 496 15.37 -0.27 3.99
CA ILE A 496 15.54 0.88 4.91
C ILE A 496 15.04 0.55 6.31
N ALA A 497 13.90 -0.13 6.42
CA ALA A 497 13.39 -0.60 7.70
C ALA A 497 14.34 -1.62 8.35
N PHE A 498 14.97 -2.49 7.56
CA PHE A 498 15.97 -3.43 8.03
C PHE A 498 17.23 -2.73 8.51
N ALA A 499 17.75 -1.74 7.78
CA ALA A 499 18.87 -0.91 8.24
C ALA A 499 18.55 -0.22 9.58
N ALA A 500 17.33 0.32 9.74
CA ALA A 500 16.87 0.89 11.00
C ALA A 500 16.84 -0.15 12.14
N LEU A 501 16.36 -1.36 11.87
CA LEU A 501 16.31 -2.45 12.84
C LEU A 501 17.71 -2.92 13.23
N LEU A 502 18.64 -3.04 12.27
CA LEU A 502 20.03 -3.40 12.52
C LEU A 502 20.71 -2.36 13.41
N ALA A 503 20.57 -1.08 13.10
CA ALA A 503 21.12 0.00 13.92
C ALA A 503 20.50 0.03 15.33
N ALA A 504 19.18 -0.14 15.43
CA ALA A 504 18.51 -0.26 16.73
C ALA A 504 19.02 -1.47 17.52
N GLY A 505 19.26 -2.61 16.86
CA GLY A 505 19.83 -3.82 17.44
C GLY A 505 21.25 -3.61 17.96
N LEU A 506 22.11 -2.96 17.18
CA LEU A 506 23.48 -2.62 17.57
C LEU A 506 23.51 -1.64 18.76
N ILE A 507 22.68 -0.60 18.73
CA ILE A 507 22.54 0.34 19.86
C ILE A 507 22.04 -0.41 21.10
N ARG A 508 21.08 -1.33 20.94
CA ARG A 508 20.58 -2.16 22.03
C ARG A 508 21.64 -3.10 22.58
N GLY A 509 22.49 -3.67 21.72
CA GLY A 509 23.65 -4.46 22.11
C GLY A 509 24.67 -3.62 22.87
N GLY A 510 24.98 -2.41 22.40
CA GLY A 510 25.86 -1.48 23.09
C GLY A 510 25.34 -1.07 24.48
N GLN A 511 24.03 -0.91 24.63
CA GLN A 511 23.40 -0.65 25.94
C GLN A 511 23.65 -1.75 26.98
N PHE A 512 23.97 -2.97 26.58
CA PHE A 512 24.34 -4.05 27.51
C PHE A 512 25.57 -3.69 28.35
N PHE A 513 26.50 -2.91 27.79
CA PHE A 513 27.73 -2.48 28.45
C PHE A 513 27.59 -1.12 29.17
N LEU A 514 26.43 -0.47 29.09
CA LEU A 514 26.22 0.86 29.68
C LEU A 514 25.55 0.79 31.07
N PRO A 515 25.80 1.76 31.96
CA PRO A 515 25.10 1.87 33.24
C PRO A 515 23.57 1.97 33.06
N VAL A 516 22.80 1.37 33.98
CA VAL A 516 21.31 1.27 33.93
C VAL A 516 20.60 2.59 33.61
N ARG A 517 21.13 3.73 34.08
CA ARG A 517 20.56 5.07 33.83
C ARG A 517 20.53 5.48 32.34
N TRP A 518 21.34 4.85 31.48
CA TRP A 518 21.44 5.08 30.02
C TRP A 518 20.63 4.05 29.21
N ILE A 519 20.06 3.04 29.87
CA ILE A 519 19.26 1.99 29.23
C ILE A 519 17.81 2.48 29.08
N ARG A 520 17.56 3.19 27.98
CA ARG A 520 16.23 3.67 27.58
C ARG A 520 15.76 2.93 26.34
N TRP A 521 14.46 2.61 26.24
CA TRP A 521 13.91 1.95 25.05
C TRP A 521 13.75 2.91 23.87
N GLN A 522 13.71 4.22 24.14
CA GLN A 522 13.61 5.26 23.13
C GLN A 522 14.90 5.42 22.31
N THR A 523 16.06 5.15 22.89
CA THR A 523 17.34 5.40 22.20
C THR A 523 17.59 4.45 21.02
N PRO A 524 17.33 3.12 21.08
CA PRO A 524 17.35 2.28 19.88
C PRO A 524 16.33 2.71 18.81
N LEU A 525 15.14 3.16 19.22
CA LEU A 525 14.10 3.62 18.29
C LEU A 525 14.53 4.87 17.51
N LEU A 526 14.99 5.89 18.24
CA LEU A 526 15.46 7.15 17.64
C LEU A 526 16.74 6.92 16.82
N GLY A 527 17.67 6.10 17.29
CA GLY A 527 18.87 5.74 16.55
C GLY A 527 18.58 4.95 15.27
N GLY A 528 17.60 4.05 15.30
CA GLY A 528 17.13 3.35 14.10
C GLY A 528 16.51 4.29 13.07
N ILE A 529 15.65 5.23 13.50
CA ILE A 529 15.06 6.26 12.62
C ILE A 529 16.15 7.17 12.04
N LEU A 530 17.12 7.59 12.86
CA LEU A 530 18.25 8.39 12.40
C LEU A 530 19.08 7.63 11.36
N CYS A 531 19.35 6.34 11.58
CA CYS A 531 20.03 5.50 10.60
C CYS A 531 19.23 5.39 9.29
N ALA A 532 17.91 5.20 9.35
CA ALA A 532 17.07 5.21 8.15
C ALA A 532 17.13 6.54 7.39
N ILE A 533 17.15 7.68 8.09
CA ILE A 533 17.31 9.01 7.47
C ILE A 533 18.68 9.12 6.79
N CYS A 534 19.76 8.74 7.49
CA CYS A 534 21.12 8.76 6.94
C CYS A 534 21.24 7.84 5.71
N TYR A 535 20.67 6.64 5.76
CA TYR A 535 20.71 5.68 4.65
C TYR A 535 19.83 6.13 3.47
N ALA A 536 18.66 6.70 3.73
CA ALA A 536 17.84 7.30 2.68
C ALA A 536 18.56 8.49 2.00
N TRP A 537 19.33 9.27 2.76
CA TRP A 537 20.17 10.32 2.20
C TRP A 537 21.31 9.75 1.34
N LEU A 538 22.01 8.72 1.82
CA LEU A 538 23.09 8.04 1.09
C LEU A 538 22.60 7.46 -0.25
N THR A 539 21.36 6.99 -0.29
CA THR A 539 20.72 6.45 -1.48
C THR A 539 20.11 7.51 -2.41
N GLY A 540 20.35 8.80 -2.13
CA GLY A 540 19.93 9.92 -2.99
C GLY A 540 18.50 10.40 -2.78
N LEU A 541 17.88 10.08 -1.63
CA LEU A 541 16.50 10.45 -1.26
C LEU A 541 15.48 10.10 -2.36
N GLN A 542 15.65 8.94 -3.00
CA GLN A 542 14.68 8.47 -3.99
C GLN A 542 13.27 8.41 -3.37
N PRO A 543 12.20 8.68 -4.13
CA PRO A 543 10.85 8.75 -3.55
C PRO A 543 10.39 7.51 -2.75
N PRO A 544 10.76 6.25 -3.09
CA PRO A 544 10.49 5.10 -2.22
C PRO A 544 11.19 5.18 -0.85
N ALA A 545 12.42 5.69 -0.82
CA ALA A 545 13.20 5.84 0.40
C ALA A 545 12.62 6.92 1.31
N LEU A 546 12.30 8.08 0.74
CA LEU A 546 11.69 9.20 1.45
C LEU A 546 10.36 8.80 2.11
N ARG A 547 9.51 8.05 1.39
CA ARG A 547 8.23 7.54 1.92
C ARG A 547 8.43 6.60 3.10
N THR A 548 9.45 5.74 3.03
CA THR A 548 9.75 4.81 4.12
C THR A 548 10.23 5.55 5.36
N VAL A 549 11.10 6.55 5.19
CA VAL A 549 11.53 7.43 6.29
C VAL A 549 10.34 8.17 6.89
N ALA A 550 9.48 8.79 6.07
CA ALA A 550 8.27 9.46 6.54
C ALA A 550 7.37 8.52 7.34
N ALA A 551 7.12 7.30 6.83
CA ALA A 551 6.32 6.29 7.52
C ALA A 551 6.96 5.82 8.84
N LEU A 552 8.29 5.62 8.88
CA LEU A 552 9.02 5.24 10.09
C LEU A 552 9.03 6.36 11.13
N SER A 553 9.16 7.62 10.70
CA SER A 553 9.08 8.79 11.58
C SER A 553 7.69 8.95 12.18
N VAL A 554 6.63 8.82 11.37
CA VAL A 554 5.24 8.85 11.86
C VAL A 554 4.98 7.69 12.81
N TRP A 555 5.32 6.46 12.43
CA TRP A 555 5.18 5.29 13.30
C TRP A 555 5.96 5.45 14.61
N GLY A 556 7.18 5.97 14.54
CA GLY A 556 8.00 6.29 15.71
C GLY A 556 7.35 7.33 16.62
N GLY A 557 6.84 8.42 16.05
CA GLY A 557 6.11 9.46 16.79
C GLY A 557 4.82 8.94 17.44
N LEU A 558 4.04 8.13 16.72
CA LEU A 558 2.86 7.47 17.26
C LEU A 558 3.22 6.49 18.39
N LYS A 559 4.33 5.75 18.26
CA LYS A 559 4.83 4.85 19.31
C LYS A 559 5.32 5.61 20.53
N LEU A 560 5.99 6.76 20.35
CA LEU A 560 6.44 7.64 21.43
C LEU A 560 5.28 8.30 22.18
N SER A 561 4.12 8.48 21.54
CA SER A 561 2.91 9.02 22.20
C SER A 561 2.37 8.12 23.32
N GLY A 562 2.82 6.87 23.43
CA GLY A 562 2.40 5.93 24.47
C GLY A 562 0.95 5.44 24.33
N ARG A 563 0.24 5.80 23.25
CA ARG A 563 -1.15 5.39 22.97
C ARG A 563 -1.18 4.07 22.21
N GLN A 564 -2.28 3.33 22.34
CA GLN A 564 -2.54 2.14 21.52
C GLN A 564 -3.12 2.57 20.17
N TRP A 565 -2.40 2.30 19.10
CA TRP A 565 -2.82 2.59 17.73
C TRP A 565 -3.10 1.27 17.00
N SER A 566 -4.24 1.19 16.33
CA SER A 566 -4.51 0.07 15.41
C SER A 566 -3.68 0.20 14.13
N GLY A 567 -3.41 -0.92 13.46
CA GLY A 567 -2.66 -0.93 12.20
C GLY A 567 -3.28 -0.03 11.12
N TRP A 568 -4.61 0.02 11.03
CA TRP A 568 -5.33 0.91 10.11
C TRP A 568 -5.16 2.40 10.43
N GLN A 569 -5.12 2.76 11.71
CA GLN A 569 -4.87 4.14 12.12
C GLN A 569 -3.43 4.57 11.80
N VAL A 570 -2.45 3.70 12.07
CA VAL A 570 -1.05 3.93 11.68
C VAL A 570 -0.94 4.08 10.17
N TRP A 571 -1.54 3.15 9.41
CA TRP A 571 -1.55 3.20 7.94
C TRP A 571 -2.15 4.50 7.41
N CYS A 572 -3.30 4.93 7.93
CA CYS A 572 -3.95 6.18 7.55
C CYS A 572 -3.08 7.41 7.87
N CYS A 573 -2.47 7.45 9.07
CA CYS A 573 -1.56 8.53 9.44
C CYS A 573 -0.29 8.57 8.58
N CYS A 574 0.30 7.42 8.26
CA CYS A 574 1.47 7.34 7.37
C CYS A 574 1.11 7.80 5.95
N LEU A 575 -0.01 7.33 5.39
CA LEU A 575 -0.47 7.74 4.07
C LEU A 575 -0.74 9.25 4.03
N ALA A 576 -1.47 9.77 5.02
CA ALA A 576 -1.76 11.19 5.15
C ALA A 576 -0.49 12.04 5.26
N ALA A 577 0.49 11.63 6.08
CA ALA A 577 1.75 12.37 6.21
C ALA A 577 2.55 12.41 4.90
N ILE A 578 2.59 11.29 4.16
CA ILE A 578 3.29 11.22 2.87
C ILE A 578 2.65 12.17 1.86
N ILE A 579 1.33 12.10 1.67
CA ILE A 579 0.63 12.96 0.69
C ILE A 579 0.46 14.40 1.18
N PHE A 580 0.50 14.65 2.49
CA PHE A 580 0.54 16.01 3.02
C PHE A 580 1.88 16.68 2.69
N ALA A 581 2.99 15.95 2.88
CA ALA A 581 4.33 16.44 2.55
C ALA A 581 4.55 16.60 1.04
N ASP A 582 3.99 15.71 0.23
CA ASP A 582 4.02 15.76 -1.23
C ASP A 582 2.66 15.37 -1.83
N PRO A 583 1.75 16.33 -2.07
CA PRO A 583 0.42 16.03 -2.60
C PRO A 583 0.44 15.41 -4.01
N VAL A 584 1.46 15.73 -4.81
CA VAL A 584 1.61 15.18 -6.17
C VAL A 584 2.02 13.70 -6.12
N ALA A 585 2.53 13.20 -5.00
CA ALA A 585 2.80 11.77 -4.83
C ALA A 585 1.54 10.90 -5.02
N VAL A 586 0.33 11.45 -4.89
CA VAL A 586 -0.92 10.72 -5.11
C VAL A 586 -1.08 10.17 -6.54
N ILE A 587 -0.44 10.79 -7.54
CA ILE A 587 -0.43 10.27 -8.91
C ILE A 587 0.71 9.25 -9.16
N SER A 588 1.55 8.99 -8.15
CA SER A 588 2.66 8.02 -8.25
C SER A 588 2.15 6.58 -8.15
N GLN A 589 2.42 5.78 -9.18
CA GLN A 589 2.20 4.32 -9.16
C GLN A 589 2.89 3.65 -7.96
N SER A 590 4.10 4.13 -7.64
CA SER A 590 4.91 3.56 -6.58
C SER A 590 4.33 3.80 -5.18
N LEU A 591 3.59 4.90 -4.96
CA LEU A 591 2.87 5.17 -3.71
C LEU A 591 1.80 4.10 -3.50
N TRP A 592 0.94 3.91 -4.50
CA TRP A 592 -0.16 2.96 -4.43
C TRP A 592 0.32 1.53 -4.23
N LEU A 593 1.37 1.11 -4.94
CA LEU A 593 1.93 -0.24 -4.75
C LEU A 593 2.36 -0.46 -3.29
N SER A 594 3.00 0.52 -2.65
CA SER A 594 3.41 0.41 -1.25
C SER A 594 2.24 0.50 -0.26
N ALA A 595 1.34 1.47 -0.43
CA ALA A 595 0.23 1.71 0.48
C ALA A 595 -0.79 0.56 0.41
N PHE A 596 -1.09 0.07 -0.79
CA PHE A 596 -2.01 -1.03 -1.02
C PHE A 596 -1.43 -2.37 -0.57
N ALA A 597 -0.11 -2.59 -0.69
CA ALA A 597 0.54 -3.78 -0.13
C ALA A 597 0.37 -3.86 1.40
N VAL A 598 0.61 -2.75 2.12
CA VAL A 598 0.41 -2.70 3.58
C VAL A 598 -1.06 -2.86 3.95
N ALA A 599 -1.98 -2.19 3.24
CA ALA A 599 -3.42 -2.34 3.46
C ALA A 599 -3.90 -3.77 3.20
N GLY A 600 -3.44 -4.38 2.11
CA GLY A 600 -3.72 -5.78 1.75
C GLY A 600 -3.22 -6.75 2.81
N LEU A 601 -1.99 -6.59 3.31
CA LEU A 601 -1.48 -7.42 4.40
C LEU A 601 -2.25 -7.22 5.72
N LEU A 602 -2.61 -5.98 6.09
CA LEU A 602 -3.45 -5.71 7.26
C LEU A 602 -4.81 -6.39 7.13
N PHE A 603 -5.44 -6.30 5.96
CA PHE A 603 -6.70 -6.97 5.66
C PHE A 603 -6.56 -8.50 5.72
N TRP A 604 -5.56 -9.07 5.02
CA TRP A 604 -5.28 -10.50 4.96
C TRP A 604 -5.14 -11.11 6.35
N TYR A 605 -4.25 -10.57 7.19
CA TYR A 605 -4.01 -11.13 8.53
C TYR A 605 -5.19 -10.94 9.50
N GLN A 606 -6.06 -9.95 9.29
CA GLN A 606 -7.25 -9.75 10.11
C GLN A 606 -8.41 -10.66 9.71
N TRP A 607 -8.60 -10.90 8.41
CA TRP A 607 -9.72 -11.66 7.86
C TRP A 607 -9.40 -13.15 7.65
N PHE A 608 -8.13 -13.44 7.36
CA PHE A 608 -7.55 -14.78 7.19
C PHE A 608 -6.33 -14.94 8.11
N PRO A 609 -6.54 -15.19 9.42
CA PRO A 609 -5.44 -15.37 10.36
C PRO A 609 -4.68 -16.67 10.07
N ALA A 610 -3.36 -16.63 10.24
CA ALA A 610 -2.51 -17.79 10.02
C ALA A 610 -2.91 -18.99 10.90
N PRO A 611 -2.73 -20.24 10.43
CA PRO A 611 -3.09 -21.43 11.20
C PRO A 611 -2.33 -21.49 12.54
N ASN A 612 -3.06 -21.59 13.66
CA ASN A 612 -2.48 -21.71 15.01
C ASN A 612 -2.13 -23.16 15.40
N GLY A 613 -1.77 -24.02 14.44
CA GLY A 613 -1.42 -25.41 14.69
C GLY A 613 -0.08 -25.59 15.40
N ASN A 614 0.07 -26.69 16.14
CA ASN A 614 1.34 -27.11 16.77
C ASN A 614 2.32 -27.68 15.73
N PHE A 615 2.75 -26.85 14.79
CA PHE A 615 3.76 -27.23 13.80
C PHE A 615 5.19 -27.06 14.34
N PRO A 616 6.16 -27.88 13.92
CA PRO A 616 7.56 -27.65 14.23
C PRO A 616 8.02 -26.27 13.73
N ARG A 617 8.99 -25.65 14.42
CA ARG A 617 9.39 -24.24 14.19
C ARG A 617 9.73 -23.94 12.73
N GLY A 618 10.46 -24.83 12.05
CA GLY A 618 10.83 -24.66 10.64
C GLY A 618 9.62 -24.67 9.70
N LEU A 619 8.72 -25.64 9.87
CA LEU A 619 7.48 -25.71 9.08
C LEU A 619 6.57 -24.52 9.34
N ARG A 620 6.48 -24.05 10.59
CA ARG A 620 5.71 -22.85 10.94
C ARG A 620 6.24 -21.61 10.24
N TRP A 621 7.56 -21.46 10.12
CA TRP A 621 8.17 -20.36 9.37
C TRP A 621 7.81 -20.42 7.89
N LEU A 622 7.94 -21.60 7.27
CA LEU A 622 7.58 -21.81 5.86
C LEU A 622 6.09 -21.53 5.61
N LEU A 623 5.19 -22.04 6.47
CA LEU A 623 3.76 -21.78 6.38
C LEU A 623 3.43 -20.29 6.53
N ASN A 624 4.10 -19.58 7.43
CA ASN A 624 3.92 -18.13 7.58
C ASN A 624 4.39 -17.36 6.35
N LEU A 625 5.50 -17.77 5.73
CA LEU A 625 5.97 -17.16 4.48
C LEU A 625 5.02 -17.44 3.33
N LEU A 626 4.58 -18.69 3.16
CA LEU A 626 3.58 -19.04 2.14
C LEU A 626 2.29 -18.25 2.34
N HIS A 627 1.84 -18.11 3.59
CA HIS A 627 0.67 -17.32 3.94
C HIS A 627 0.84 -15.83 3.60
N LEU A 628 2.01 -15.24 3.89
CA LEU A 628 2.32 -13.86 3.53
C LEU A 628 2.37 -13.67 2.01
N GLN A 629 3.06 -14.57 1.30
CA GLN A 629 3.23 -14.50 -0.16
C GLN A 629 1.91 -14.71 -0.89
N ALA A 630 1.06 -15.63 -0.42
CA ALA A 630 -0.28 -15.83 -0.94
C ALA A 630 -1.14 -14.57 -0.77
N GLY A 631 -1.13 -13.98 0.44
CA GLY A 631 -1.88 -12.77 0.72
C GLY A 631 -1.48 -11.58 -0.17
N ILE A 632 -0.17 -11.31 -0.29
CA ILE A 632 0.29 -10.19 -1.11
C ILE A 632 0.10 -10.44 -2.61
N THR A 633 0.31 -11.68 -3.08
CA THR A 633 0.10 -12.03 -4.50
C THR A 633 -1.36 -11.87 -4.89
N LEU A 634 -2.28 -12.43 -4.11
CA LEU A 634 -3.71 -12.41 -4.42
C LEU A 634 -4.32 -11.01 -4.26
N LEU A 635 -3.97 -10.29 -3.20
CA LEU A 635 -4.62 -9.02 -2.90
C LEU A 635 -4.05 -7.86 -3.72
N LEU A 636 -2.83 -7.94 -4.26
CA LEU A 636 -2.28 -6.91 -5.16
C LEU A 636 -2.75 -7.04 -6.62
N LEU A 637 -3.41 -8.13 -7.02
CA LEU A 637 -3.82 -8.37 -8.41
C LEU A 637 -4.55 -7.18 -9.08
N PRO A 638 -5.54 -6.52 -8.44
CA PRO A 638 -6.22 -5.39 -9.07
C PRO A 638 -5.28 -4.25 -9.44
N LEU A 639 -4.32 -3.98 -8.56
CA LEU A 639 -3.35 -2.90 -8.77
C LEU A 639 -2.26 -3.31 -9.77
N GLN A 640 -1.81 -4.57 -9.74
CA GLN A 640 -0.81 -5.07 -10.68
C GLN A 640 -1.34 -5.07 -12.12
N VAL A 641 -2.55 -5.60 -12.34
CA VAL A 641 -3.15 -5.64 -13.68
C VAL A 641 -3.47 -4.24 -14.19
N ALA A 642 -4.01 -3.36 -13.34
CA ALA A 642 -4.33 -1.98 -13.74
C ALA A 642 -3.10 -1.11 -14.06
N LEU A 643 -1.92 -1.43 -13.52
CA LEU A 643 -0.70 -0.63 -13.73
C LEU A 643 0.27 -1.25 -14.74
N PHE A 644 0.35 -2.57 -14.79
CA PHE A 644 1.36 -3.30 -15.58
C PHE A 644 0.76 -4.19 -16.68
N HIS A 645 -0.57 -4.33 -16.74
CA HIS A 645 -1.29 -5.12 -17.77
C HIS A 645 -0.84 -6.59 -17.84
N GLY A 646 -0.33 -7.13 -16.73
CA GLY A 646 0.18 -8.48 -16.64
C GLY A 646 0.53 -8.89 -15.22
N ILE A 647 0.70 -10.20 -15.04
CA ILE A 647 1.05 -10.83 -13.77
C ILE A 647 2.19 -11.83 -14.00
N SER A 648 3.02 -12.04 -12.97
CA SER A 648 3.99 -13.12 -12.98
C SER A 648 3.43 -14.31 -12.20
N VAL A 649 3.20 -15.44 -12.89
CA VAL A 649 2.70 -16.68 -12.30
C VAL A 649 3.76 -17.34 -11.41
N THR A 650 5.04 -17.17 -11.75
CA THR A 650 6.16 -17.69 -10.96
C THR A 650 6.53 -16.81 -9.76
N ALA A 651 5.89 -15.64 -9.60
CA ALA A 651 6.19 -14.68 -8.52
C ALA A 651 6.08 -15.28 -7.12
N MET A 652 5.08 -16.12 -6.85
CA MET A 652 4.92 -16.73 -5.53
C MET A 652 6.10 -17.65 -5.18
N LEU A 653 6.53 -18.48 -6.14
CA LEU A 653 7.65 -19.40 -5.95
C LEU A 653 8.99 -18.65 -5.89
N ALA A 654 9.20 -17.69 -6.79
CA ALA A 654 10.39 -16.85 -6.81
C ALA A 654 10.56 -16.09 -5.49
N ASN A 655 9.50 -15.43 -5.02
CA ASN A 655 9.55 -14.62 -3.80
C ASN A 655 9.66 -15.46 -2.51
N LEU A 656 9.36 -16.76 -2.55
CA LEU A 656 9.53 -17.64 -1.39
C LEU A 656 10.99 -17.77 -0.98
N PHE A 657 11.92 -17.79 -1.94
CA PHE A 657 13.35 -17.84 -1.68
C PHE A 657 14.05 -16.49 -1.92
N ALA A 658 13.65 -15.72 -2.95
CA ALA A 658 14.32 -14.49 -3.32
C ALA A 658 14.18 -13.39 -2.24
N VAL A 659 13.00 -13.22 -1.66
CA VAL A 659 12.77 -12.18 -0.63
C VAL A 659 13.60 -12.49 0.63
N PRO A 660 13.56 -13.71 1.22
CA PRO A 660 14.45 -14.04 2.34
C PRO A 660 15.93 -13.95 1.99
N TRP A 661 16.35 -14.42 0.82
CA TRP A 661 17.75 -14.40 0.39
C TRP A 661 18.29 -12.97 0.29
N VAL A 662 17.56 -12.09 -0.42
CA VAL A 662 17.96 -10.69 -0.55
C VAL A 662 17.94 -9.98 0.81
N THR A 663 16.90 -10.21 1.62
CA THR A 663 16.71 -9.50 2.90
C THR A 663 17.73 -9.92 3.96
N PHE A 664 18.04 -11.22 4.08
CA PHE A 664 18.85 -11.76 5.18
C PHE A 664 20.28 -12.13 4.78
N VAL A 665 20.59 -12.22 3.48
CA VAL A 665 21.95 -12.52 2.99
C VAL A 665 22.50 -11.34 2.21
N THR A 666 21.90 -10.99 1.08
CA THR A 666 22.48 -10.02 0.14
C THR A 666 22.55 -8.60 0.73
N VAL A 667 21.45 -8.06 1.25
CA VAL A 667 21.40 -6.68 1.78
C VAL A 667 22.31 -6.50 3.00
N PRO A 668 22.34 -7.41 3.99
CA PRO A 668 23.31 -7.33 5.08
C PRO A 668 24.75 -7.33 4.60
N LEU A 669 25.11 -8.17 3.63
CA LEU A 669 26.46 -8.19 3.04
C LEU A 669 26.77 -6.86 2.32
N ILE A 670 25.82 -6.32 1.56
CA ILE A 670 25.98 -5.00 0.93
C ILE A 670 26.18 -3.91 1.97
N LEU A 671 25.35 -3.84 3.01
CA LEU A 671 25.49 -2.83 4.07
C LEU A 671 26.80 -3.00 4.84
N ALA A 672 27.23 -4.24 5.08
CA ALA A 672 28.53 -4.53 5.71
C ALA A 672 29.69 -4.08 4.82
N GLY A 673 29.68 -4.43 3.53
CA GLY A 673 30.69 -4.01 2.56
C GLY A 673 30.75 -2.49 2.44
N MET A 674 29.58 -1.83 2.42
CA MET A 674 29.48 -0.39 2.44
C MET A 674 30.14 0.21 3.69
N ILE A 675 29.88 -0.32 4.88
CA ILE A 675 30.52 0.16 6.12
C ILE A 675 32.03 -0.12 6.11
N LEU A 676 32.45 -1.31 5.70
CA LEU A 676 33.86 -1.70 5.64
C LEU A 676 34.65 -0.75 4.71
N HIS A 677 34.06 -0.39 3.56
CA HIS A 677 34.61 0.59 2.64
C HIS A 677 34.87 1.97 3.29
N LEU A 678 34.08 2.37 4.30
CA LEU A 678 34.36 3.60 5.08
C LEU A 678 35.47 3.40 6.12
N THR A 679 35.59 2.21 6.70
CA THR A 679 36.46 1.95 7.86
C THR A 679 37.88 1.47 7.50
N GLY A 680 38.11 1.00 6.26
CA GLY A 680 39.44 0.70 5.72
C GLY A 680 40.04 -0.71 5.89
N PRO A 681 39.40 -1.76 6.48
CA PRO A 681 39.97 -3.11 6.46
C PRO A 681 39.76 -3.76 5.07
N PHE A 682 40.64 -3.42 4.12
CA PHE A 682 40.53 -3.80 2.70
C PHE A 682 40.35 -5.30 2.46
N PHE A 683 41.06 -6.15 3.21
CA PHE A 683 40.89 -7.61 3.08
C PHE A 683 39.46 -8.04 3.41
N LEU A 684 38.91 -7.60 4.54
CA LEU A 684 37.53 -7.95 4.91
C LEU A 684 36.50 -7.39 3.92
N GLU A 685 36.77 -6.20 3.38
CA GLU A 685 35.95 -5.60 2.34
C GLU A 685 35.89 -6.48 1.07
N GLU A 686 37.04 -6.89 0.54
CA GLU A 686 37.12 -7.76 -0.65
C GLU A 686 36.36 -9.08 -0.47
N TRP A 687 36.51 -9.72 0.70
CA TRP A 687 35.79 -10.95 1.04
C TRP A 687 34.28 -10.73 1.07
N VAL A 688 33.81 -9.63 1.67
CA VAL A 688 32.38 -9.32 1.74
C VAL A 688 31.81 -9.01 0.35
N TRP A 689 32.53 -8.29 -0.51
CA TRP A 689 32.09 -8.04 -1.88
C TRP A 689 32.08 -9.31 -2.73
N TYR A 690 33.09 -10.17 -2.58
CA TYR A 690 33.11 -11.49 -3.21
C TYR A 690 31.90 -12.33 -2.79
N LEU A 691 31.61 -12.43 -1.49
CA LEU A 691 30.45 -13.14 -0.98
C LEU A 691 29.13 -12.54 -1.50
N THR A 692 29.05 -11.22 -1.61
CA THR A 692 27.89 -10.52 -2.17
C THR A 692 27.66 -10.91 -3.63
N ASP A 693 28.72 -10.89 -4.44
CA ASP A 693 28.66 -11.28 -5.86
C ASP A 693 28.25 -12.74 -6.02
N ARG A 694 28.83 -13.66 -5.24
CA ARG A 694 28.44 -15.09 -5.24
C ARG A 694 27.00 -15.29 -4.78
N ALA A 695 26.54 -14.56 -3.78
CA ALA A 695 25.16 -14.62 -3.31
C ALA A 695 24.16 -14.15 -4.39
N LEU A 696 24.50 -13.11 -5.15
CA LEU A 696 23.70 -12.66 -6.29
C LEU A 696 23.75 -13.65 -7.45
N ALA A 697 24.92 -14.21 -7.77
CA ALA A 697 25.05 -15.24 -8.79
C ALA A 697 24.17 -16.46 -8.49
N ALA A 698 24.15 -16.93 -7.23
CA ALA A 698 23.28 -18.02 -6.79
C ALA A 698 21.79 -17.66 -6.90
N LEU A 699 21.41 -16.44 -6.53
CA LEU A 699 20.04 -15.96 -6.66
C LEU A 699 19.58 -15.97 -8.13
N PHE A 700 20.36 -15.38 -9.04
CA PHE A 700 20.00 -15.31 -10.44
C PHE A 700 20.06 -16.66 -11.14
N TYR A 701 20.95 -17.56 -10.72
CA TYR A 701 20.94 -18.95 -11.17
C TYR A 701 19.58 -19.61 -10.86
N LEU A 702 19.08 -19.46 -9.62
CA LEU A 702 17.77 -20.00 -9.23
C LEU A 702 16.60 -19.31 -9.96
N LEU A 703 16.67 -17.98 -10.16
CA LEU A 703 15.63 -17.25 -10.89
C LEU A 703 15.57 -17.64 -12.37
N ASN A 704 16.73 -17.82 -13.02
CA ASN A 704 16.80 -18.26 -14.41
C ASN A 704 16.37 -19.73 -14.61
N ALA A 705 16.42 -20.55 -13.55
CA ALA A 705 15.92 -21.92 -13.59
C ALA A 705 14.37 -21.98 -13.61
N LEU A 706 13.68 -20.89 -13.25
CA LEU A 706 12.22 -20.83 -13.34
C LEU A 706 11.79 -20.55 -14.78
N PRO A 707 10.65 -21.13 -15.24
CA PRO A 707 10.11 -20.83 -16.56
C PRO A 707 9.69 -19.36 -16.66
N GLN A 708 9.58 -18.86 -17.90
CA GLN A 708 9.02 -17.54 -18.16
C GLN A 708 7.60 -17.44 -17.58
N GLY A 709 7.45 -16.62 -16.55
CA GLY A 709 6.21 -16.55 -15.75
C GLY A 709 5.29 -15.39 -16.10
N TRP A 710 5.70 -14.47 -16.97
CA TRP A 710 4.91 -13.29 -17.29
C TRP A 710 3.75 -13.61 -18.22
N VAL A 711 2.54 -13.39 -17.73
CA VAL A 711 1.31 -13.52 -18.50
C VAL A 711 0.68 -12.15 -18.64
N ASN A 712 0.38 -11.77 -19.87
CA ASN A 712 -0.32 -10.51 -20.16
C ASN A 712 -1.81 -10.70 -19.87
N ILE A 713 -2.42 -9.73 -19.22
CA ILE A 713 -3.82 -9.77 -18.81
C ILE A 713 -4.54 -8.62 -19.53
N ASP A 714 -5.50 -8.98 -20.38
CA ASP A 714 -6.32 -8.01 -21.11
C ASP A 714 -7.37 -7.34 -20.21
N ASN A 715 -7.96 -6.26 -20.71
CA ASN A 715 -8.86 -5.41 -19.92
C ASN A 715 -10.12 -6.13 -19.38
N ARG A 716 -10.54 -7.24 -20.01
CA ARG A 716 -11.80 -7.93 -19.65
C ARG A 716 -11.69 -8.60 -18.29
N TRP A 717 -10.46 -8.94 -17.88
CA TRP A 717 -10.17 -9.57 -16.59
C TRP A 717 -10.10 -8.59 -15.43
N GLN A 718 -10.06 -7.27 -15.70
CA GLN A 718 -9.79 -6.25 -14.68
C GLN A 718 -10.74 -6.36 -13.49
N TRP A 719 -12.03 -6.60 -13.72
CA TRP A 719 -13.00 -6.76 -12.62
C TRP A 719 -12.79 -8.06 -11.84
N LEU A 720 -12.45 -9.16 -12.51
CA LEU A 720 -12.20 -10.46 -11.85
C LEU A 720 -11.00 -10.44 -10.91
N THR A 721 -10.04 -9.51 -11.10
CA THR A 721 -8.91 -9.36 -10.18
C THR A 721 -9.33 -9.00 -8.74
N PHE A 722 -10.53 -8.45 -8.54
CA PHE A 722 -11.08 -8.17 -7.20
C PHE A 722 -11.65 -9.42 -6.50
N LEU A 723 -11.77 -10.56 -7.19
CA LEU A 723 -12.34 -11.78 -6.62
C LEU A 723 -11.67 -12.24 -5.32
N PRO A 724 -10.34 -12.24 -5.15
CA PRO A 724 -9.73 -12.69 -3.90
C PRO A 724 -10.18 -11.88 -2.68
N TRP A 725 -10.39 -10.57 -2.85
CA TRP A 725 -10.94 -9.71 -1.80
C TRP A 725 -12.38 -10.10 -1.46
N LEU A 726 -13.24 -10.17 -2.48
CA LEU A 726 -14.67 -10.45 -2.31
C LEU A 726 -14.93 -11.87 -1.82
N MET A 727 -14.18 -12.86 -2.29
CA MET A 727 -14.28 -14.25 -1.84
C MET A 727 -13.93 -14.37 -0.36
N LEU A 728 -12.88 -13.66 0.11
CA LEU A 728 -12.53 -13.67 1.53
C LEU A 728 -13.63 -13.02 2.38
N ILE A 729 -14.22 -11.91 1.91
CA ILE A 729 -15.34 -11.26 2.58
C ILE A 729 -16.56 -12.17 2.63
N ALA A 730 -16.94 -12.75 1.49
CA ALA A 730 -18.09 -13.63 1.37
C ALA A 730 -17.92 -14.88 2.25
N TRP A 731 -16.73 -15.50 2.26
CA TRP A 731 -16.39 -16.61 3.13
C TRP A 731 -16.51 -16.25 4.61
N ARG A 732 -15.88 -15.14 5.03
CA ARG A 732 -15.82 -14.74 6.44
C ARG A 732 -17.16 -14.32 7.01
N LEU A 733 -18.00 -13.68 6.20
CA LEU A 733 -19.35 -13.26 6.57
C LEU A 733 -20.41 -14.35 6.30
N ASN A 734 -19.99 -15.56 5.88
CA ASN A 734 -20.86 -16.67 5.47
C ASN A 734 -21.90 -16.31 4.39
N VAL A 735 -21.66 -15.24 3.61
CA VAL A 735 -22.55 -14.79 2.52
C VAL A 735 -22.75 -15.87 1.47
N TRP A 736 -21.73 -16.68 1.21
CA TRP A 736 -21.82 -17.81 0.29
C TRP A 736 -22.81 -18.90 0.72
N ARG A 737 -23.10 -19.04 2.02
CA ARG A 737 -24.09 -19.98 2.54
C ARG A 737 -25.47 -19.34 2.65
N THR A 738 -25.52 -18.08 3.10
CA THR A 738 -26.79 -17.40 3.31
C THR A 738 -27.38 -16.95 1.99
N TRP A 739 -26.59 -16.28 1.14
CA TRP A 739 -27.01 -15.61 -0.10
C TRP A 739 -26.16 -16.10 -1.31
N PRO A 740 -26.17 -17.40 -1.65
CA PRO A 740 -25.36 -17.95 -2.74
C PRO A 740 -25.68 -17.32 -4.11
N ALA A 741 -26.96 -16.96 -4.33
CA ALA A 741 -27.38 -16.26 -5.54
C ALA A 741 -26.67 -14.90 -5.71
N ALA A 742 -26.44 -14.14 -4.61
CA ALA A 742 -25.73 -12.87 -4.67
C ALA A 742 -24.25 -13.07 -5.05
N CYS A 743 -23.60 -14.11 -4.52
CA CYS A 743 -22.24 -14.48 -4.91
C CYS A 743 -22.15 -14.87 -6.39
N LEU A 744 -23.11 -15.66 -6.88
CA LEU A 744 -23.18 -16.07 -8.29
C LEU A 744 -23.44 -14.87 -9.21
N CYS A 745 -24.42 -14.01 -8.88
CA CYS A 745 -24.68 -12.78 -9.62
C CYS A 745 -23.46 -11.85 -9.63
N GLY A 746 -22.75 -11.71 -8.49
CA GLY A 746 -21.51 -10.94 -8.42
C GLY A 746 -20.43 -11.49 -9.35
N LEU A 747 -20.21 -12.81 -9.36
CA LEU A 747 -19.25 -13.46 -10.25
C LEU A 747 -19.64 -13.29 -11.73
N LEU A 748 -20.93 -13.44 -12.07
CA LEU A 748 -21.44 -13.24 -13.41
C LEU A 748 -21.27 -11.79 -13.88
N LEU A 749 -21.57 -10.80 -13.03
CA LEU A 749 -21.37 -9.38 -13.33
C LEU A 749 -19.90 -9.03 -13.52
N MET A 750 -19.00 -9.59 -12.71
CA MET A 750 -17.56 -9.34 -12.82
C MET A 750 -16.93 -10.04 -14.02
N SER A 751 -17.44 -11.21 -14.40
CA SER A 751 -16.97 -11.95 -15.59
C SER A 751 -17.66 -11.50 -16.88
N TRP A 752 -18.72 -10.69 -16.81
CA TRP A 752 -19.49 -10.21 -17.96
C TRP A 752 -18.64 -9.74 -19.15
N PRO A 753 -17.53 -8.99 -18.98
CA PRO A 753 -16.70 -8.57 -20.11
C PRO A 753 -16.07 -9.72 -20.90
N LEU A 754 -15.89 -10.91 -20.32
CA LEU A 754 -15.32 -12.09 -20.99
C LEU A 754 -16.30 -12.77 -21.95
N TRP A 755 -17.60 -12.71 -21.64
CA TRP A 755 -18.65 -13.41 -22.40
C TRP A 755 -19.52 -12.46 -23.22
N ARG A 756 -19.28 -11.15 -23.10
CA ARG A 756 -19.97 -10.15 -23.92
C ARG A 756 -19.69 -10.45 -25.40
N PRO A 757 -20.73 -10.60 -26.24
CA PRO A 757 -20.53 -10.84 -27.65
C PRO A 757 -19.72 -9.69 -28.25
N ILE A 758 -18.69 -10.04 -29.01
CA ILE A 758 -17.86 -9.07 -29.72
C ILE A 758 -18.77 -8.37 -30.72
N ASN A 759 -18.86 -7.05 -30.64
CA ASN A 759 -19.74 -6.29 -31.50
C ASN A 759 -19.18 -6.27 -32.94
N ALA A 760 -19.62 -7.23 -33.76
CA ALA A 760 -19.18 -7.38 -35.15
C ALA A 760 -19.88 -6.40 -36.12
N SER A 761 -20.91 -5.67 -35.64
CA SER A 761 -21.72 -4.77 -36.48
C SER A 761 -21.03 -3.44 -36.82
N GLY A 762 -19.85 -3.18 -36.25
CA GLY A 762 -19.07 -1.97 -36.49
C GLY A 762 -17.58 -2.27 -36.56
N TRP A 763 -16.80 -1.28 -36.97
CA TRP A 763 -15.34 -1.34 -37.04
C TRP A 763 -14.73 -0.09 -36.42
N GLN A 764 -13.45 -0.12 -36.11
CA GLN A 764 -12.75 0.97 -35.43
C GLN A 764 -11.41 1.23 -36.09
N VAL A 765 -10.94 2.47 -36.01
CA VAL A 765 -9.60 2.86 -36.44
C VAL A 765 -8.95 3.61 -35.30
N HIS A 766 -7.78 3.15 -34.87
CA HIS A 766 -7.02 3.79 -33.82
C HIS A 766 -5.69 4.29 -34.38
N MET A 767 -5.52 5.61 -34.44
CA MET A 767 -4.20 6.21 -34.67
C MET A 767 -3.48 6.26 -33.32
N LEU A 768 -2.47 5.42 -33.17
CA LEU A 768 -1.70 5.31 -31.94
C LEU A 768 -0.71 6.48 -31.85
N ASP A 769 -0.55 7.04 -30.65
CA ASP A 769 0.46 8.04 -30.38
C ASP A 769 1.83 7.37 -30.24
N VAL A 770 2.53 7.22 -31.37
CA VAL A 770 3.89 6.67 -31.46
C VAL A 770 4.95 7.77 -31.54
N GLY A 771 4.57 9.03 -31.28
CA GLY A 771 5.45 10.18 -31.47
C GLY A 771 5.80 10.42 -32.94
N GLN A 772 7.10 10.41 -33.27
CA GLN A 772 7.55 10.60 -34.65
C GLN A 772 7.41 9.28 -35.40
N GLY A 773 6.49 9.24 -36.36
CA GLY A 773 6.16 8.06 -37.14
C GLY A 773 4.65 7.84 -37.25
N LEU A 774 4.26 6.70 -37.82
CA LEU A 774 2.86 6.35 -38.05
C LEU A 774 2.59 4.92 -37.59
N ALA A 775 1.48 4.73 -36.87
CA ALA A 775 0.90 3.43 -36.59
C ALA A 775 -0.62 3.57 -36.46
N ILE A 776 -1.35 2.90 -37.33
CA ILE A 776 -2.82 2.86 -37.31
C ILE A 776 -3.28 1.41 -37.17
N ALA A 777 -4.17 1.16 -36.22
CA ALA A 777 -4.81 -0.13 -36.00
C ALA A 777 -6.26 -0.09 -36.52
N ILE A 778 -6.56 -0.91 -37.54
CA ILE A 778 -7.91 -1.07 -38.10
C ILE A 778 -8.50 -2.34 -37.48
N VAL A 779 -9.52 -2.17 -36.66
CA VAL A 779 -10.06 -3.22 -35.78
C VAL A 779 -11.49 -3.58 -36.20
N ARG A 780 -11.75 -4.87 -36.39
CA ARG A 780 -13.09 -5.42 -36.53
C ARG A 780 -13.15 -6.78 -35.87
N GLY A 781 -14.10 -6.96 -34.96
CA GLY A 781 -14.12 -8.16 -34.12
C GLY A 781 -12.96 -8.19 -33.12
N ASP A 782 -12.30 -9.34 -33.00
CA ASP A 782 -11.06 -9.58 -32.24
C ASP A 782 -9.79 -9.46 -33.11
N LYS A 783 -9.94 -9.06 -34.37
CA LYS A 783 -8.85 -9.00 -35.36
C LYS A 783 -8.46 -7.57 -35.67
N VAL A 784 -7.21 -7.42 -36.10
CA VAL A 784 -6.66 -6.12 -36.48
C VAL A 784 -5.72 -6.22 -37.68
N ILE A 785 -5.81 -5.22 -38.55
CA ILE A 785 -4.79 -4.93 -39.57
C ILE A 785 -4.08 -3.65 -39.13
N LEU A 786 -2.75 -3.69 -39.11
CA LEU A 786 -1.92 -2.54 -38.85
C LEU A 786 -1.56 -1.84 -40.16
N TYR A 787 -1.58 -0.51 -40.17
CA TYR A 787 -0.97 0.32 -41.20
C TYR A 787 0.20 1.07 -40.56
N ASP A 788 1.41 0.71 -40.98
CA ASP A 788 2.69 1.05 -40.37
C ASP A 788 2.85 0.63 -38.89
N THR A 789 4.08 0.78 -38.39
CA THR A 789 4.55 0.18 -37.12
C THR A 789 5.41 1.14 -36.29
N GLY A 790 5.37 2.44 -36.57
CA GLY A 790 6.11 3.47 -35.86
C GLY A 790 7.64 3.37 -35.98
N ARG A 791 8.35 4.04 -35.08
CA ARG A 791 9.81 4.21 -35.09
C ARG A 791 10.58 3.17 -34.28
N ALA A 792 11.82 2.88 -34.70
CA ALA A 792 12.86 2.19 -33.93
C ALA A 792 14.02 3.12 -33.52
N TRP A 793 14.67 2.83 -32.40
CA TRP A 793 15.86 3.51 -31.86
C TRP A 793 16.78 2.50 -31.14
N PRO A 794 18.00 2.88 -30.72
CA PRO A 794 19.00 1.91 -30.25
C PRO A 794 18.56 1.03 -29.06
N GLU A 795 17.71 1.56 -28.19
CA GLU A 795 17.27 0.88 -26.96
C GLU A 795 15.86 0.24 -27.07
N GLY A 796 15.20 0.32 -28.22
CA GLY A 796 13.86 -0.25 -28.40
C GLY A 796 13.11 0.26 -29.64
N ASP A 797 11.85 -0.17 -29.77
CA ASP A 797 10.98 0.23 -30.89
C ASP A 797 9.53 0.42 -30.44
N SER A 798 8.76 1.10 -31.30
CA SER A 798 7.34 1.38 -31.07
C SER A 798 6.49 0.11 -31.01
N GLY A 799 6.90 -0.95 -31.70
CA GLY A 799 6.25 -2.26 -31.63
C GLY A 799 6.28 -2.83 -30.21
N GLN A 800 7.46 -2.91 -29.61
CA GLN A 800 7.64 -3.45 -28.25
C GLN A 800 7.05 -2.54 -27.16
N GLN A 801 7.17 -1.22 -27.30
CA GLN A 801 6.78 -0.28 -26.24
C GLN A 801 5.34 0.20 -26.30
N VAL A 802 4.73 0.27 -27.48
CA VAL A 802 3.40 0.85 -27.68
C VAL A 802 2.43 -0.16 -28.29
N ILE A 803 2.75 -0.72 -29.46
CA ILE A 803 1.78 -1.49 -30.26
C ILE A 803 1.47 -2.85 -29.60
N ILE A 804 2.47 -3.64 -29.25
CA ILE A 804 2.27 -4.97 -28.63
C ILE A 804 1.50 -4.86 -27.30
N PRO A 805 1.87 -3.98 -26.35
CA PRO A 805 1.10 -3.79 -25.12
C PRO A 805 -0.35 -3.38 -25.38
N TRP A 806 -0.58 -2.45 -26.32
CA TRP A 806 -1.92 -1.99 -26.69
C TRP A 806 -2.77 -3.14 -27.26
N LEU A 807 -2.23 -3.90 -28.22
CA LEU A 807 -2.90 -5.07 -28.81
C LEU A 807 -3.30 -6.11 -27.76
N ARG A 808 -2.38 -6.42 -26.84
CA ARG A 808 -2.64 -7.37 -25.75
C ARG A 808 -3.68 -6.85 -24.77
N TRP A 809 -3.62 -5.57 -24.39
CA TRP A 809 -4.59 -4.95 -23.49
C TRP A 809 -6.03 -4.99 -24.04
N HIS A 810 -6.17 -4.82 -25.35
CA HIS A 810 -7.46 -4.87 -26.05
C HIS A 810 -7.87 -6.29 -26.52
N ASN A 811 -7.07 -7.33 -26.22
CA ASN A 811 -7.26 -8.70 -26.70
C ASN A 811 -7.46 -8.79 -28.22
N LEU A 812 -6.57 -8.13 -28.98
CA LEU A 812 -6.61 -8.10 -30.44
C LEU A 812 -5.50 -8.98 -31.03
N THR A 813 -5.87 -9.71 -32.07
CA THR A 813 -4.95 -10.58 -32.82
C THR A 813 -4.60 -9.93 -34.15
N PRO A 814 -3.33 -9.56 -34.40
CA PRO A 814 -2.96 -8.97 -35.68
C PRO A 814 -2.92 -10.04 -36.77
N GLU A 815 -3.63 -9.81 -37.87
CA GLU A 815 -3.65 -10.70 -39.04
C GLU A 815 -2.75 -10.19 -40.15
N GLY A 816 -2.56 -8.88 -40.26
CA GLY A 816 -1.70 -8.29 -41.28
C GLY A 816 -1.10 -6.93 -40.91
N VAL A 817 0.01 -6.61 -41.57
CA VAL A 817 0.60 -5.27 -41.61
C VAL A 817 0.65 -4.76 -43.03
N ILE A 818 0.18 -3.55 -43.26
CA ILE A 818 0.41 -2.79 -44.48
C ILE A 818 1.52 -1.79 -44.17
N LEU A 819 2.67 -1.93 -44.81
CA LEU A 819 3.76 -0.97 -44.72
C LEU A 819 3.64 0.02 -45.87
N SER A 820 3.53 1.29 -45.54
CA SER A 820 3.49 2.37 -46.51
C SER A 820 4.80 2.42 -47.31
N HIS A 821 5.94 2.53 -46.64
CA HIS A 821 7.27 2.60 -47.27
C HIS A 821 8.39 2.18 -46.29
N GLU A 822 9.65 2.30 -46.71
CA GLU A 822 10.82 1.72 -46.04
C GLU A 822 11.43 2.52 -44.88
N HIS A 823 10.94 3.74 -44.58
CA HIS A 823 11.56 4.58 -43.55
C HIS A 823 11.36 4.04 -42.13
N LEU A 824 12.36 4.28 -41.28
CA LEU A 824 12.45 3.70 -39.93
C LEU A 824 11.33 4.12 -38.99
N ASP A 825 10.68 5.25 -39.22
CA ASP A 825 9.51 5.76 -38.50
C ASP A 825 8.17 5.16 -38.94
N HIS A 826 8.20 4.28 -39.95
CA HIS A 826 7.05 3.49 -40.41
C HIS A 826 7.27 1.99 -40.21
N ARG A 827 8.46 1.46 -40.52
CA ARG A 827 8.78 0.02 -40.39
C ARG A 827 9.38 -0.40 -39.05
N GLY A 828 9.63 0.55 -38.15
CA GLY A 828 10.48 0.35 -36.98
C GLY A 828 10.02 -0.78 -36.06
N GLY A 829 8.72 -0.88 -35.79
CA GLY A 829 8.15 -1.93 -34.92
C GLY A 829 7.92 -3.28 -35.59
N LEU A 830 8.14 -3.41 -36.92
CA LEU A 830 7.78 -4.61 -37.67
C LEU A 830 8.48 -5.87 -37.15
N ARG A 831 9.78 -5.79 -36.86
CA ARG A 831 10.57 -6.95 -36.41
C ARG A 831 10.03 -7.51 -35.10
N SER A 832 9.74 -6.63 -34.14
CA SER A 832 9.19 -6.99 -32.84
C SER A 832 7.80 -7.60 -32.96
N LEU A 833 6.98 -7.11 -33.89
CA LEU A 833 5.67 -7.71 -34.19
C LEU A 833 5.80 -9.11 -34.82
N GLN A 834 6.72 -9.30 -35.78
CA GLN A 834 6.96 -10.61 -36.41
C GLN A 834 7.49 -11.66 -35.42
N GLN A 835 8.28 -11.24 -34.42
CA GLN A 835 8.74 -12.14 -33.35
C GLN A 835 7.59 -12.66 -32.48
N VAL A 836 6.55 -11.84 -32.25
CA VAL A 836 5.40 -12.22 -31.42
C VAL A 836 4.32 -12.92 -32.25
N TRP A 837 4.08 -12.49 -33.50
CA TRP A 837 3.08 -13.02 -34.41
C TRP A 837 3.70 -13.34 -35.79
N PRO A 838 4.37 -14.50 -35.93
CA PRO A 838 5.08 -14.86 -37.16
C PRO A 838 4.16 -15.22 -38.34
N SER A 839 2.89 -15.55 -38.08
CA SER A 839 1.90 -15.91 -39.10
C SER A 839 1.23 -14.71 -39.79
N MET A 840 1.51 -13.50 -39.33
CA MET A 840 0.94 -12.27 -39.85
C MET A 840 1.44 -11.98 -41.27
N TRP A 841 0.53 -11.72 -42.21
CA TRP A 841 0.94 -11.33 -43.56
C TRP A 841 1.43 -9.89 -43.59
N ILE A 842 2.34 -9.57 -44.51
CA ILE A 842 2.85 -8.21 -44.69
C ILE A 842 2.55 -7.78 -46.12
N ARG A 843 1.93 -6.61 -46.31
CA ARG A 843 1.74 -5.97 -47.61
C ARG A 843 2.63 -4.75 -47.70
N SER A 844 3.30 -4.56 -48.83
CA SER A 844 4.12 -3.36 -49.06
C SER A 844 4.35 -3.10 -50.54
N PRO A 845 4.73 -1.88 -50.93
CA PRO A 845 5.11 -1.57 -52.31
C PRO A 845 6.59 -1.92 -52.60
N LEU A 846 7.32 -2.48 -51.63
CA LEU A 846 8.79 -2.63 -51.66
C LEU A 846 9.27 -3.87 -52.41
N GLY A 847 8.40 -4.87 -52.59
CA GLY A 847 8.75 -6.14 -53.26
C GLY A 847 9.72 -7.02 -52.46
N TRP A 848 9.81 -6.85 -51.15
CA TRP A 848 10.64 -7.71 -50.29
C TRP A 848 10.07 -9.13 -50.20
N GLN A 849 10.95 -10.11 -49.99
CA GLN A 849 10.56 -11.50 -49.86
C GLN A 849 9.56 -11.69 -48.70
N GLY A 850 8.48 -12.42 -48.96
CA GLY A 850 7.41 -12.63 -47.99
C GLY A 850 6.40 -11.48 -47.88
N HIS A 851 6.59 -10.38 -48.61
CA HIS A 851 5.62 -9.29 -48.67
C HIS A 851 4.66 -9.48 -49.84
N LEU A 852 3.37 -9.45 -49.55
CA LEU A 852 2.30 -9.33 -50.53
C LEU A 852 2.34 -7.94 -51.20
N PRO A 853 1.92 -7.82 -52.46
CA PRO A 853 1.94 -6.55 -53.17
C PRO A 853 0.96 -5.53 -52.59
N CYS A 854 1.37 -4.26 -52.60
CA CYS A 854 0.49 -3.10 -52.49
C CYS A 854 0.76 -2.17 -53.66
N PHE A 855 -0.02 -2.32 -54.74
CA PHE A 855 0.05 -1.49 -55.93
C PHE A 855 -1.35 -1.07 -56.35
N ARG A 856 -1.45 0.04 -57.10
CA ARG A 856 -2.73 0.55 -57.60
C ARG A 856 -3.52 -0.54 -58.33
N GLY A 857 -4.79 -0.69 -57.95
CA GLY A 857 -5.72 -1.64 -58.56
C GLY A 857 -5.86 -2.94 -57.76
N GLU A 858 -4.96 -3.22 -56.82
CA GLU A 858 -5.12 -4.33 -55.88
C GLU A 858 -6.31 -4.03 -54.95
N GLN A 859 -7.18 -5.02 -54.80
CA GLN A 859 -8.33 -4.97 -53.90
C GLN A 859 -8.44 -6.27 -53.13
N TRP A 860 -8.74 -6.19 -51.84
CA TRP A 860 -9.01 -7.36 -51.02
C TRP A 860 -10.12 -7.07 -50.01
N GLN A 861 -10.78 -8.12 -49.55
CA GLN A 861 -11.80 -8.07 -48.51
C GLN A 861 -11.23 -8.60 -47.21
N TRP A 862 -11.54 -7.94 -46.11
CA TRP A 862 -11.18 -8.41 -44.78
C TRP A 862 -12.31 -8.12 -43.80
N GLN A 863 -12.88 -9.18 -43.22
CA GLN A 863 -14.00 -9.08 -42.26
C GLN A 863 -15.18 -8.24 -42.79
N GLY A 864 -15.44 -8.21 -44.10
CA GLY A 864 -16.48 -7.38 -44.73
C GLY A 864 -16.12 -5.90 -44.88
N LEU A 865 -14.84 -5.52 -44.70
CA LEU A 865 -14.29 -4.24 -45.11
C LEU A 865 -13.54 -4.42 -46.44
N THR A 866 -13.75 -3.45 -47.33
CA THR A 866 -13.08 -3.40 -48.63
C THR A 866 -11.79 -2.58 -48.51
N PHE A 867 -10.67 -3.19 -48.84
CA PHE A 867 -9.39 -2.50 -48.96
C PHE A 867 -9.03 -2.33 -50.42
N GLN A 868 -8.66 -1.11 -50.82
CA GLN A 868 -8.24 -0.78 -52.18
C GLN A 868 -6.93 -0.03 -52.15
N ALA A 869 -5.91 -0.57 -52.83
CA ALA A 869 -4.66 0.14 -53.03
C ALA A 869 -4.81 1.12 -54.20
N HIS A 870 -4.56 2.40 -53.94
CA HIS A 870 -4.66 3.49 -54.92
C HIS A 870 -3.30 3.92 -55.48
N TRP A 871 -2.21 3.62 -54.76
CA TRP A 871 -0.84 4.00 -55.11
C TRP A 871 0.16 3.08 -54.37
N PRO A 872 1.39 2.83 -54.88
CA PRO A 872 1.98 3.28 -56.14
C PRO A 872 1.62 2.42 -57.35
N LEU A 873 2.07 2.84 -58.55
CA LEU A 873 2.04 1.97 -59.75
C LEU A 873 3.08 0.87 -59.63
N ARG A 874 2.78 -0.31 -60.18
CA ARG A 874 3.70 -1.47 -60.18
C ARG A 874 5.04 -1.16 -60.83
N GLU A 875 5.04 -0.33 -61.87
CA GLU A 875 6.22 0.09 -62.64
C GLU A 875 6.75 1.48 -62.22
N SER A 876 6.31 2.02 -61.07
CA SER A 876 6.77 3.34 -60.65
C SER A 876 8.26 3.35 -60.29
N ALA A 877 9.00 4.33 -60.79
CA ALA A 877 10.38 4.61 -60.40
C ALA A 877 10.50 5.39 -59.07
N ASP A 878 9.37 5.78 -58.46
CA ASP A 878 9.36 6.54 -57.21
C ASP A 878 9.99 5.74 -56.05
N ARG A 879 10.69 6.44 -55.14
CA ARG A 879 11.36 5.87 -53.96
C ARG A 879 11.00 6.65 -52.70
N GLY A 880 11.21 6.05 -51.53
CA GLY A 880 10.88 6.66 -50.23
C GLY A 880 9.41 7.08 -50.14
N ASN A 881 9.19 8.27 -49.61
CA ASN A 881 7.88 8.90 -49.38
C ASN A 881 6.88 8.77 -50.54
N ASN A 882 7.29 9.12 -51.77
CA ASN A 882 6.40 9.07 -52.94
C ASN A 882 6.10 7.66 -53.45
N ARG A 883 6.74 6.61 -52.88
CA ARG A 883 6.39 5.21 -53.11
C ARG A 883 5.40 4.67 -52.07
N SER A 884 4.92 5.49 -51.14
CA SER A 884 4.01 5.06 -50.08
C SER A 884 2.79 4.31 -50.61
N CYS A 885 2.49 3.15 -50.02
CA CYS A 885 1.29 2.36 -50.30
C CYS A 885 0.05 3.10 -49.77
N VAL A 886 -0.71 3.74 -50.66
CA VAL A 886 -1.94 4.47 -50.33
C VAL A 886 -3.10 3.48 -50.40
N VAL A 887 -3.82 3.32 -49.29
CA VAL A 887 -4.91 2.36 -49.16
C VAL A 887 -6.16 3.06 -48.68
N LYS A 888 -7.29 2.83 -49.35
CA LYS A 888 -8.60 3.18 -48.84
C LYS A 888 -9.24 1.97 -48.20
N VAL A 889 -9.81 2.17 -47.01
CA VAL A 889 -10.58 1.17 -46.28
C VAL A 889 -12.01 1.66 -46.20
N ASP A 890 -12.96 0.83 -46.63
CA ASP A 890 -14.35 1.21 -46.86
C ASP A 890 -15.32 0.11 -46.38
N ASP A 891 -16.40 0.50 -45.71
CA ASP A 891 -17.48 -0.40 -45.26
C ASP A 891 -18.76 -0.30 -46.12
N GLY A 892 -18.71 0.44 -47.23
CA GLY A 892 -19.83 0.76 -48.12
C GLY A 892 -20.51 2.11 -47.82
N VAL A 893 -20.33 2.67 -46.63
CA VAL A 893 -20.96 3.94 -46.18
C VAL A 893 -19.91 4.95 -45.78
N HIS A 894 -18.94 4.52 -44.98
CA HIS A 894 -17.85 5.30 -44.45
C HIS A 894 -16.50 4.74 -44.90
N SER A 895 -15.54 5.63 -45.13
CA SER A 895 -14.19 5.23 -45.52
C SER A 895 -13.11 6.10 -44.93
N ILE A 896 -11.91 5.53 -44.82
CA ILE A 896 -10.68 6.24 -44.49
C ILE A 896 -9.63 6.03 -45.58
N LEU A 897 -8.99 7.13 -46.00
CA LEU A 897 -7.85 7.11 -46.89
C LEU A 897 -6.54 7.17 -46.08
N LEU A 898 -5.76 6.10 -46.15
CA LEU A 898 -4.43 5.97 -45.53
C LEU A 898 -3.38 6.27 -46.58
N THR A 899 -2.63 7.33 -46.38
CA THR A 899 -1.78 7.95 -47.41
C THR A 899 -0.30 7.70 -47.19
N GLY A 900 0.10 7.29 -45.99
CA GLY A 900 1.50 7.20 -45.59
C GLY A 900 2.15 8.57 -45.70
N ASP A 901 3.30 8.61 -46.37
CA ASP A 901 4.11 9.82 -46.50
C ASP A 901 4.18 10.34 -47.94
N ILE A 902 3.15 10.08 -48.76
CA ILE A 902 3.09 10.67 -50.11
C ILE A 902 3.25 12.20 -50.05
N GLU A 903 3.95 12.74 -51.04
CA GLU A 903 4.11 14.18 -51.23
C GLU A 903 3.34 14.64 -52.47
N ALA A 904 3.34 15.96 -52.70
CA ALA A 904 2.60 16.60 -53.78
C ALA A 904 2.85 15.96 -55.16
N GLY A 905 4.06 15.43 -55.41
CA GLY A 905 4.39 14.72 -56.65
C GLY A 905 3.55 13.45 -56.84
N ALA A 906 3.46 12.59 -55.82
CA ALA A 906 2.61 11.40 -55.86
C ALA A 906 1.12 11.76 -55.87
N GLU A 907 0.71 12.79 -55.12
CA GLU A 907 -0.67 13.30 -55.12
C GLU A 907 -1.14 13.72 -56.52
N GLN A 908 -0.32 14.50 -57.23
CA GLN A 908 -0.62 14.93 -58.60
C GLN A 908 -0.72 13.73 -59.56
N LYS A 909 0.20 12.77 -59.46
CA LYS A 909 0.16 11.55 -60.27
C LYS A 909 -1.12 10.75 -60.03
N MET A 910 -1.56 10.59 -58.79
CA MET A 910 -2.85 9.95 -58.47
C MET A 910 -4.04 10.73 -59.05
N LEU A 911 -4.05 12.06 -58.91
CA LEU A 911 -5.15 12.91 -59.39
C LEU A 911 -5.27 12.89 -60.92
N SER A 912 -4.16 12.89 -61.64
CA SER A 912 -4.15 12.99 -63.11
C SER A 912 -4.95 11.91 -63.85
N ARG A 913 -5.05 10.70 -63.28
CA ARG A 913 -5.65 9.53 -63.95
C ARG A 913 -6.61 8.71 -63.08
N TYR A 914 -6.68 9.00 -61.77
CA TYR A 914 -7.40 8.14 -60.80
C TYR A 914 -8.21 8.91 -59.74
N TRP A 915 -8.44 10.22 -59.97
CA TRP A 915 -9.06 11.11 -58.99
C TRP A 915 -10.39 10.57 -58.45
N ARG A 916 -11.26 9.99 -59.29
CA ARG A 916 -12.62 9.56 -58.91
C ARG A 916 -12.66 8.62 -57.69
N HIS A 917 -11.63 7.83 -57.45
CA HIS A 917 -11.62 6.81 -56.41
C HIS A 917 -11.10 7.29 -55.04
N LEU A 918 -10.60 8.53 -54.97
CA LEU A 918 -9.94 9.09 -53.77
C LEU A 918 -10.89 9.71 -52.73
N ALA A 919 -12.19 9.83 -53.03
CA ALA A 919 -13.16 10.33 -52.07
C ALA A 919 -13.22 9.41 -50.84
N ALA A 920 -13.13 9.99 -49.65
CA ALA A 920 -13.18 9.26 -48.38
C ALA A 920 -13.72 10.15 -47.24
N THR A 921 -14.43 9.55 -46.29
CA THR A 921 -14.97 10.26 -45.12
C THR A 921 -13.85 10.80 -44.22
N PHE A 922 -12.77 10.04 -44.06
CA PHE A 922 -11.63 10.37 -43.24
C PHE A 922 -10.33 10.31 -44.04
N ILE A 923 -9.35 11.10 -43.62
CA ILE A 923 -8.01 11.04 -44.20
C ILE A 923 -6.94 11.01 -43.11
N GLN A 924 -6.00 10.07 -43.21
CA GLN A 924 -4.73 10.21 -42.53
C GLN A 924 -3.90 11.23 -43.30
N VAL A 925 -3.51 12.32 -42.63
CA VAL A 925 -2.77 13.43 -43.21
C VAL A 925 -1.41 12.95 -43.70
N PRO A 926 -1.09 13.10 -44.99
CA PRO A 926 0.16 12.60 -45.54
C PRO A 926 1.40 13.24 -44.92
N HIS A 927 2.45 12.44 -44.74
CA HIS A 927 3.79 12.90 -44.37
C HIS A 927 3.78 13.78 -43.10
N HIS A 928 3.03 13.32 -42.10
CA HIS A 928 2.84 13.98 -40.79
C HIS A 928 2.35 15.44 -40.88
N GLY A 929 1.82 15.87 -42.02
CA GLY A 929 1.44 17.26 -42.29
C GLY A 929 2.59 18.17 -42.74
N SER A 930 3.58 17.62 -43.45
CA SER A 930 4.67 18.37 -44.10
C SER A 930 4.17 19.38 -45.14
N ASN A 931 4.90 20.48 -45.32
CA ASN A 931 4.63 21.44 -46.40
C ASN A 931 4.83 20.83 -47.81
N THR A 932 5.49 19.68 -47.91
CA THR A 932 5.69 18.96 -49.18
C THR A 932 4.47 18.15 -49.58
N SER A 933 3.46 17.99 -48.71
CA SER A 933 2.26 17.19 -48.95
C SER A 933 0.96 18.00 -48.77
N SER A 934 -0.15 17.29 -48.89
CA SER A 934 -1.52 17.76 -48.68
C SER A 934 -1.89 18.91 -49.62
N SER A 935 -1.61 18.78 -50.92
CA SER A 935 -1.95 19.81 -51.91
C SER A 935 -3.44 20.13 -51.92
N LEU A 936 -3.81 21.38 -52.26
CA LEU A 936 -5.21 21.80 -52.26
C LEU A 936 -6.09 20.94 -53.18
N PRO A 937 -5.68 20.61 -54.43
CA PRO A 937 -6.46 19.73 -55.29
C PRO A 937 -6.68 18.33 -54.69
N PHE A 938 -5.69 17.81 -53.96
CA PHE A 938 -5.80 16.51 -53.30
C PHE A 938 -6.82 16.56 -52.17
N ILE A 939 -6.71 17.53 -51.26
CA ILE A 939 -7.65 17.70 -50.13
C ILE A 939 -9.08 17.92 -50.63
N GLN A 940 -9.26 18.79 -51.63
CA GLN A 940 -10.55 19.04 -52.26
C GLN A 940 -11.14 17.79 -52.90
N ARG A 941 -10.27 16.96 -53.49
CA ARG A 941 -10.75 15.74 -54.14
C ARG A 941 -11.18 14.68 -53.15
N VAL A 942 -10.47 14.53 -52.04
CA VAL A 942 -10.82 13.58 -50.98
C VAL A 942 -12.16 13.96 -50.33
N HIS A 943 -12.42 15.27 -50.17
CA HIS A 943 -13.70 15.81 -49.70
C HIS A 943 -14.27 15.07 -48.45
N GLY A 944 -13.41 14.87 -47.45
CA GLY A 944 -13.77 14.22 -46.19
C GLY A 944 -14.23 15.18 -45.11
N GLU A 945 -14.55 14.62 -43.94
CA GLU A 945 -15.13 15.31 -42.79
C GLU A 945 -14.10 15.56 -41.69
N ALA A 946 -13.10 14.67 -41.53
CA ALA A 946 -12.02 14.85 -40.56
C ALA A 946 -10.66 14.35 -41.06
N ALA A 947 -9.60 15.00 -40.57
CA ALA A 947 -8.22 14.74 -40.90
C ALA A 947 -7.43 14.36 -39.63
N LEU A 948 -6.70 13.24 -39.69
CA LEU A 948 -5.93 12.70 -38.58
C LEU A 948 -4.43 12.81 -38.87
N ALA A 949 -3.67 13.48 -38.01
CA ALA A 949 -2.22 13.61 -38.14
C ALA A 949 -1.48 12.90 -37.00
N SER A 950 -0.62 11.95 -37.35
CA SER A 950 0.36 11.38 -36.41
C SER A 950 1.60 12.25 -36.42
N ALA A 951 1.98 12.81 -35.27
CA ALA A 951 3.17 13.62 -35.12
C ALA A 951 3.70 13.52 -33.69
N SER A 952 4.98 13.84 -33.48
CA SER A 952 5.49 14.09 -32.14
C SER A 952 5.38 15.57 -31.78
N ARG A 953 5.10 15.86 -30.51
CA ARG A 953 5.03 17.21 -29.96
C ARG A 953 6.33 18.01 -30.11
N TYR A 954 7.48 17.34 -30.15
CA TYR A 954 8.80 17.98 -30.19
C TYR A 954 9.63 17.46 -31.36
N ASN A 955 9.15 17.69 -32.58
CA ASN A 955 9.90 17.30 -33.77
C ASN A 955 10.74 18.47 -34.33
N ALA A 956 11.87 18.14 -34.96
CA ALA A 956 12.77 19.14 -35.52
C ALA A 956 12.16 19.89 -36.72
N TRP A 957 11.16 19.29 -37.36
CA TRP A 957 10.52 19.78 -38.58
C TRP A 957 9.29 20.66 -38.33
N ARG A 958 8.88 20.84 -37.06
CA ARG A 958 7.67 21.55 -36.62
C ARG A 958 6.38 21.07 -37.32
N LEU A 959 6.23 19.76 -37.45
CA LEU A 959 5.07 19.09 -38.06
C LEU A 959 3.95 18.88 -37.04
N PRO A 960 2.66 19.01 -37.40
CA PRO A 960 2.16 19.37 -38.71
C PRO A 960 2.37 20.86 -38.98
N SER A 961 2.67 21.22 -40.23
CA SER A 961 2.83 22.62 -40.62
C SER A 961 1.53 23.40 -40.41
N ARG A 962 1.64 24.61 -39.85
CA ARG A 962 0.51 25.55 -39.73
C ARG A 962 -0.21 25.77 -41.07
N LYS A 963 0.53 25.84 -42.19
CA LYS A 963 -0.05 26.01 -43.53
C LYS A 963 -0.93 24.83 -43.94
N VAL A 964 -0.50 23.61 -43.63
CA VAL A 964 -1.25 22.39 -43.95
C VAL A 964 -2.50 22.30 -43.08
N LYS A 965 -2.37 22.50 -41.77
CA LYS A 965 -3.51 22.53 -40.83
C LYS A 965 -4.56 23.57 -41.24
N GLN A 966 -4.12 24.77 -41.65
CA GLN A 966 -5.02 25.81 -42.15
C GLN A 966 -5.71 25.40 -43.47
N ARG A 967 -5.00 24.75 -44.39
CA ARG A 967 -5.56 24.28 -45.66
C ARG A 967 -6.68 23.26 -45.44
N TYR A 968 -6.50 22.31 -44.52
CA TYR A 968 -7.55 21.36 -44.14
C TYR A 968 -8.76 22.07 -43.51
N ARG A 969 -8.51 22.99 -42.56
CA ARG A 969 -9.59 23.77 -41.91
C ARG A 969 -10.39 24.62 -42.90
N GLN A 970 -9.72 25.21 -43.91
CA GLN A 970 -10.38 25.97 -44.98
C GLN A 970 -11.27 25.09 -45.87
N GLN A 971 -10.97 23.79 -45.94
CA GLN A 971 -11.82 22.79 -46.63
C GLN A 971 -12.78 22.09 -45.65
N ALA A 972 -13.10 22.73 -44.51
CA ALA A 972 -14.05 22.28 -43.50
C ALA A 972 -13.74 20.95 -42.79
N TYR A 973 -12.50 20.43 -42.88
CA TYR A 973 -12.11 19.25 -42.13
C TYR A 973 -11.98 19.55 -40.63
N GLN A 974 -12.52 18.67 -39.80
CA GLN A 974 -12.18 18.61 -38.39
C GLN A 974 -10.75 18.07 -38.22
N TRP A 975 -9.88 18.81 -37.54
CA TRP A 975 -8.47 18.46 -37.40
C TRP A 975 -8.20 17.78 -36.06
N PHE A 976 -7.56 16.61 -36.09
CA PHE A 976 -7.09 15.90 -34.90
C PHE A 976 -5.62 15.50 -35.08
N ASP A 977 -4.83 15.60 -34.02
CA ASP A 977 -3.44 15.19 -34.03
C ASP A 977 -3.00 14.52 -32.71
N THR A 978 -2.09 13.54 -32.82
CA THR A 978 -1.66 12.75 -31.66
C THR A 978 -1.01 13.57 -30.53
N PRO A 979 -0.27 14.68 -30.78
CA PRO A 979 0.24 15.52 -29.71
C PRO A 979 -0.84 16.13 -28.81
N HIS A 980 -1.96 16.59 -29.38
CA HIS A 980 -3.04 17.22 -28.60
C HIS A 980 -4.01 16.19 -28.02
N GLN A 981 -4.32 15.11 -28.76
CA GLN A 981 -5.34 14.13 -28.36
C GLN A 981 -4.77 12.85 -27.71
N GLY A 982 -3.47 12.57 -27.82
CA GLY A 982 -2.93 11.22 -27.60
C GLY A 982 -3.42 10.25 -28.66
N GLN A 983 -3.69 9.00 -28.30
CA GLN A 983 -4.40 8.04 -29.15
C GLN A 983 -5.72 8.64 -29.66
N ILE A 984 -5.95 8.62 -30.98
CA ILE A 984 -7.19 9.04 -31.61
C ILE A 984 -7.94 7.80 -32.09
N SER A 985 -9.18 7.63 -31.64
CA SER A 985 -10.01 6.47 -31.95
C SER A 985 -11.27 6.88 -32.70
N LEU A 986 -11.41 6.37 -33.92
CA LEU A 986 -12.62 6.42 -34.74
C LEU A 986 -13.43 5.15 -34.49
N ARG A 987 -14.72 5.28 -34.20
CA ARG A 987 -15.66 4.17 -34.10
C ARG A 987 -16.76 4.34 -35.13
N PHE A 988 -16.95 3.32 -35.95
CA PHE A 988 -17.98 3.26 -36.97
C PHE A 988 -19.09 2.30 -36.52
N SER A 989 -20.33 2.76 -36.61
CA SER A 989 -21.52 2.01 -36.24
C SER A 989 -22.62 2.23 -37.28
N PRO A 990 -23.67 1.40 -37.32
CA PRO A 990 -24.81 1.63 -38.21
C PRO A 990 -25.49 3.00 -37.99
N GLN A 991 -25.35 3.60 -36.80
CA GLN A 991 -25.90 4.91 -36.46
C GLN A 991 -24.99 6.09 -36.86
N GLY A 992 -23.83 5.83 -37.46
CA GLY A 992 -22.82 6.82 -37.84
C GLY A 992 -21.48 6.59 -37.15
N TRP A 993 -20.64 7.62 -37.14
CA TRP A 993 -19.28 7.56 -36.62
C TRP A 993 -19.06 8.47 -35.40
N ARG A 994 -18.05 8.15 -34.59
CA ARG A 994 -17.60 8.98 -33.46
C ARG A 994 -16.08 8.99 -33.34
N ILE A 995 -15.51 10.16 -33.06
CA ILE A 995 -14.08 10.37 -32.79
C ILE A 995 -13.87 10.63 -31.31
N GLN A 996 -12.87 9.98 -30.72
CA GLN A 996 -12.47 10.19 -29.33
C GLN A 996 -10.94 10.28 -29.22
N GLY A 997 -10.44 11.34 -28.62
CA GLY A 997 -9.06 11.48 -28.19
C GLY A 997 -8.88 10.97 -26.76
N LEU A 998 -7.71 10.38 -26.49
CA LEU A 998 -7.40 9.85 -25.17
C LEU A 998 -7.23 10.94 -24.11
N ARG A 999 -6.60 12.08 -24.43
CA ARG A 999 -6.40 13.20 -23.50
C ARG A 999 -7.69 13.97 -23.20
N ASP A 1000 -8.59 14.05 -24.18
CA ASP A 1000 -9.76 14.93 -24.10
C ASP A 1000 -11.02 14.21 -23.58
N GLN A 1001 -11.29 12.98 -24.06
CA GLN A 1001 -12.56 12.30 -23.76
C GLN A 1001 -12.42 10.97 -23.03
N ILE A 1002 -11.35 10.21 -23.22
CA ILE A 1002 -11.22 8.87 -22.61
C ILE A 1002 -10.54 8.95 -21.23
N LEU A 1003 -9.44 9.69 -21.11
CA LEU A 1003 -8.66 9.85 -19.88
C LEU A 1003 -8.30 11.33 -19.62
N PRO A 1004 -9.31 12.22 -19.46
CA PRO A 1004 -9.07 13.62 -19.18
C PRO A 1004 -8.50 13.80 -17.78
N ARG A 1005 -7.23 14.20 -17.71
CA ARG A 1005 -6.48 14.41 -16.46
C ARG A 1005 -5.71 15.71 -16.54
N TRP A 1006 -5.66 16.47 -15.44
CA TRP A 1006 -4.97 17.76 -15.40
C TRP A 1006 -3.47 17.65 -15.73
N TYR A 1007 -2.87 16.49 -15.44
CA TYR A 1007 -1.47 16.22 -15.71
C TYR A 1007 -1.21 15.76 -17.16
N HIS A 1008 -2.25 15.55 -17.99
CA HIS A 1008 -2.15 15.26 -19.43
C HIS A 1008 -2.29 16.48 -20.33
N GLN A 1009 -2.58 17.65 -19.75
CA GLN A 1009 -2.84 18.89 -20.47
C GLN A 1009 -1.60 19.39 -21.22
N TRP A 1010 -1.82 20.32 -22.15
CA TRP A 1010 -0.77 20.97 -22.92
C TRP A 1010 0.00 22.00 -22.06
N PHE A 1011 1.32 21.83 -21.92
CA PHE A 1011 2.15 22.68 -21.05
C PHE A 1011 3.17 23.56 -21.81
N GLY A 1012 3.15 24.87 -21.56
CA GLY A 1012 4.26 25.83 -21.70
C GLY A 1012 4.93 26.09 -23.05
N VAL A 1013 4.32 25.69 -24.17
CA VAL A 1013 4.79 26.02 -25.51
C VAL A 1013 3.59 26.45 -26.35
N SER A 1014 3.79 27.29 -27.37
CA SER A 1014 2.78 27.57 -28.41
C SER A 1014 2.16 26.26 -28.93
N GLU A 1015 0.95 26.30 -29.51
CA GLU A 1015 0.27 25.14 -30.13
C GLU A 1015 1.08 24.45 -31.26
N ASP A 1016 2.27 24.97 -31.56
CA ASP A 1016 3.18 24.45 -32.57
C ASP A 1016 4.02 23.32 -31.94
N ASN A 1017 4.20 22.22 -32.68
CA ASN A 1017 4.98 21.06 -32.24
C ASN A 1017 6.51 21.29 -32.25
N GLY A 1018 6.98 22.46 -31.82
CA GLY A 1018 8.42 22.77 -31.70
C GLY A 1018 8.80 24.24 -31.63
#